data_AF-A0A285PRY9-F1
#
_entry.id   AF-A0A285PRY9-F1
#
_cell.length_a   1.000
_cell.length_b   1.000
_cell.length_c   1.000
_cell.angle_alpha   90.00
_cell.angle_beta   90.00
_cell.angle_gamma   90.00
#
_symmetry.space_group_name_H-M   'P 1'
#
loop_
_entity.id
_entity.type
_entity.pdbx_description
1 polymer ?
#
loop_
_entity_poly.entity_id
_entity_poly.type
_entity_poly.pdbx_seq_one_letter_code
_entity_poly.pdbx_strand_id
1 'polypeptide(L)'
;MSEEQISAGQEYGADQIQILEGLEAVRKRPGMYIGSTSSKGLHHLVYEIVDNAVDEALAGFCNTVEVYINEDNSITVRDNGRGIPVGINKKKGIPAVEVVFTILHAGGKFGGGGYKVSGGLHGVGASVVNALSTWLEVDIFHEGKIYRQRYERGKVMYPLKVVGDTDRRGTEVRFLPDPTIFEETVFDFAVLKQRLREMAFLTKDLKIVLTDRRPEEEVSMTFHYEGGIREYVEYLNKSKEVLYSEVIYCEGKKGDVFVEVALQHNDSYNEGVYSFVNNITTPEGGTHLAGFRSALTKTFNDYARKNKLLKDNEQNLTGDDIREGLVAIVSIKIPEPQFEGQTKQKLGNSEARGAVDSVVSEQLTYFLEQNPNVAKMICEKAVLAQRAREAARKARDLTRRKSALDGMSLPGKLADCSDKDPKNCEIYIVEGDSAGGSAKTARSRATQAILPLRGKILNVEKSRLDKILVNNEIRAMITAFGTGIHEDFDITKLRYNKIIIMTDADVDGAHIATLLLTFLYRFMPELIKEGHVYLAQPPLYKVEKNKKVWYAYSDEELNTILTDIGRDGNNKIQRYKGLGEMDASQLWETTMDPEKRILLRVNMDDDAASELDMTFDTLMGDRVEPRREFIEANAKYVQNLDI
;
A
#
# COMPACT_ATOMS: atom_id res chain seq x y z
N MET A 1 32.33 3.03 49.11
CA MET A 1 31.54 1.87 48.63
C MET A 1 32.50 0.99 47.86
N SER A 2 32.77 -0.20 48.37
CA SER A 2 33.74 -1.17 47.88
C SER A 2 33.36 -1.72 46.50
N GLU A 3 34.38 -2.17 45.76
CA GLU A 3 34.34 -2.79 44.42
C GLU A 3 33.61 -4.17 44.39
N GLU A 4 32.65 -4.41 45.27
CA GLU A 4 31.98 -5.72 45.47
C GLU A 4 30.57 -5.80 44.85
N GLN A 5 30.27 -4.99 43.84
CA GLN A 5 29.00 -5.06 43.11
C GLN A 5 29.17 -4.98 41.59
N ILE A 6 30.07 -5.79 41.04
CA ILE A 6 30.07 -6.10 39.61
C ILE A 6 30.02 -7.62 39.43
N SER A 7 28.99 -8.07 38.70
CA SER A 7 28.87 -9.38 38.05
C SER A 7 28.53 -10.60 38.91
N ALA A 8 27.24 -10.74 39.25
CA ALA A 8 26.59 -12.05 39.11
C ALA A 8 26.15 -12.20 37.64
N GLY A 9 27.12 -12.36 36.73
CA GLY A 9 26.82 -12.71 35.35
C GLY A 9 26.16 -14.07 35.32
N GLN A 10 24.94 -14.16 34.77
CA GLN A 10 24.40 -15.45 34.36
C GLN A 10 25.43 -16.10 33.43
N GLU A 11 26.00 -17.24 33.84
CA GLU A 11 26.88 -18.02 32.98
C GLU A 11 26.13 -18.37 31.69
N TYR A 12 26.53 -17.76 30.57
CA TYR A 12 26.05 -18.10 29.24
C TYR A 12 26.68 -19.43 28.81
N GLY A 13 26.09 -20.53 29.28
CA GLY A 13 26.49 -21.90 28.97
C GLY A 13 25.70 -22.51 27.81
N ALA A 14 26.13 -23.69 27.36
CA ALA A 14 25.49 -24.42 26.26
C ALA A 14 23.98 -24.69 26.51
N ASP A 15 23.58 -24.90 27.76
CA ASP A 15 22.19 -25.17 28.15
C ASP A 15 21.26 -23.95 28.02
N GLN A 16 21.81 -22.75 27.80
CA GLN A 16 21.02 -21.55 27.49
C GLN A 16 20.68 -21.43 26.00
N ILE A 17 21.22 -22.30 25.14
CA ILE A 17 20.83 -22.38 23.73
C ILE A 17 19.49 -23.11 23.62
N GLN A 18 18.42 -22.35 23.45
CA GLN A 18 17.09 -22.90 23.24
C GLN A 18 16.86 -23.22 21.75
N ILE A 19 16.60 -24.49 21.45
CA ILE A 19 16.17 -24.93 20.11
C ILE A 19 14.64 -24.90 20.07
N LEU A 20 14.09 -24.17 19.11
CA LEU A 20 12.64 -24.15 18.86
C LEU A 20 12.33 -25.14 17.75
N GLU A 21 11.58 -26.20 18.08
CA GLU A 21 11.24 -27.26 17.12
C GLU A 21 9.91 -26.97 16.41
N GLY A 22 9.84 -27.32 15.12
CA GLY A 22 8.62 -27.23 14.32
C GLY A 22 8.03 -25.82 14.26
N LEU A 23 6.73 -25.71 14.56
CA LEU A 23 5.98 -24.46 14.46
C LEU A 23 6.10 -23.54 15.70
N GLU A 24 6.81 -23.97 16.75
CA GLU A 24 7.04 -23.12 17.92
C GLU A 24 7.88 -21.88 17.58
N ALA A 25 8.83 -22.02 16.65
CA ALA A 25 9.64 -20.92 16.14
C ALA A 25 8.77 -19.83 15.48
N VAL A 26 7.75 -20.24 14.71
CA VAL A 26 6.81 -19.35 14.04
C VAL A 26 6.01 -18.56 15.07
N ARG A 27 5.45 -19.23 16.08
CA ARG A 27 4.67 -18.58 17.14
C ARG A 27 5.50 -17.63 18.00
N LYS A 28 6.78 -17.94 18.22
CA LYS A 28 7.68 -17.08 19.01
C LYS A 28 8.11 -15.82 18.25
N ARG A 29 8.23 -15.90 16.92
CA ARG A 29 8.67 -14.82 16.04
C ARG A 29 7.78 -14.67 14.80
N PRO A 30 6.49 -14.35 14.96
CA PRO A 30 5.52 -14.30 13.86
C PRO A 30 5.89 -13.28 12.77
N GLY A 31 6.40 -12.10 13.16
CA GLY A 31 6.77 -11.04 12.22
C GLY A 31 7.81 -11.46 11.18
N MET A 32 8.67 -12.46 11.45
CA MET A 32 9.60 -12.98 10.45
C MET A 32 8.91 -13.72 9.30
N TYR A 33 7.69 -14.23 9.52
CA TYR A 33 6.95 -15.05 8.56
C TYR A 33 5.81 -14.27 7.89
N ILE A 34 5.14 -13.38 8.63
CA ILE A 34 3.97 -12.63 8.14
C ILE A 34 4.17 -11.10 8.15
N GLY A 35 5.41 -10.63 8.38
CA GLY A 35 5.77 -9.20 8.40
C GLY A 35 5.44 -8.51 9.72
N SER A 36 4.19 -8.54 10.17
CA SER A 36 3.74 -7.91 11.43
C SER A 36 2.67 -8.74 12.15
N THR A 37 2.36 -8.38 13.38
CA THR A 37 1.22 -8.91 14.17
C THR A 37 0.03 -7.94 14.24
N SER A 38 0.08 -6.89 13.43
CA SER A 38 -1.00 -5.91 13.26
C SER A 38 -1.99 -6.39 12.20
N SER A 39 -2.97 -5.54 11.86
CA SER A 39 -3.96 -5.77 10.80
C SER A 39 -3.34 -6.33 9.50
N LYS A 40 -2.18 -5.81 9.06
CA LYS A 40 -1.51 -6.28 7.84
C LYS A 40 -1.16 -7.78 7.91
N GLY A 41 -0.53 -8.21 9.00
CA GLY A 41 -0.18 -9.62 9.21
C GLY A 41 -1.39 -10.53 9.39
N LEU A 42 -2.47 -10.01 9.99
CA LEU A 42 -3.74 -10.73 10.12
C LEU A 42 -4.32 -11.08 8.74
N HIS A 43 -4.45 -10.09 7.86
CA HIS A 43 -4.96 -10.29 6.50
C HIS A 43 -4.03 -11.17 5.65
N HIS A 44 -2.72 -11.08 5.87
CA HIS A 44 -1.73 -11.93 5.20
C HIS A 44 -1.98 -13.43 5.42
N LEU A 45 -2.57 -13.84 6.56
CA LEU A 45 -2.98 -15.24 6.77
C LEU A 45 -4.00 -15.71 5.74
N VAL A 46 -4.96 -14.85 5.38
CA VAL A 46 -5.98 -15.15 4.37
C VAL A 46 -5.32 -15.30 3.01
N TYR A 47 -4.40 -14.39 2.67
CA TYR A 47 -3.70 -14.38 1.39
C TYR A 47 -2.92 -15.67 1.16
N GLU A 48 -2.22 -16.18 2.18
CA GLU A 48 -1.46 -17.44 2.06
C GLU A 48 -2.34 -18.66 1.74
N ILE A 49 -3.59 -18.70 2.23
CA ILE A 49 -4.52 -19.78 1.92
C ILE A 49 -5.14 -19.57 0.53
N VAL A 50 -5.54 -18.35 0.20
CA VAL A 50 -6.10 -18.02 -1.12
C VAL A 50 -5.08 -18.23 -2.24
N ASP A 51 -3.82 -17.87 -2.03
CA ASP A 51 -2.73 -18.06 -3.00
C ASP A 51 -2.58 -19.54 -3.38
N ASN A 52 -2.77 -20.48 -2.44
CA ASN A 52 -2.75 -21.90 -2.76
C ASN A 52 -3.94 -22.30 -3.66
N ALA A 53 -5.12 -21.71 -3.44
CA ALA A 53 -6.29 -21.93 -4.29
C ALA A 53 -6.12 -21.29 -5.68
N VAL A 54 -5.49 -20.11 -5.76
CA VAL A 54 -5.13 -19.46 -7.02
C VAL A 54 -4.06 -20.25 -7.78
N ASP A 55 -3.09 -20.85 -7.10
CA ASP A 55 -2.10 -21.74 -7.73
C ASP A 55 -2.77 -22.97 -8.39
N GLU A 56 -3.85 -23.51 -7.82
CA GLU A 56 -4.67 -24.54 -8.47
C GLU A 56 -5.39 -24.02 -9.73
N ALA A 57 -5.79 -22.74 -9.73
CA ALA A 57 -6.43 -22.10 -10.88
C ALA A 57 -5.41 -21.84 -11.99
N LEU A 58 -4.21 -21.35 -11.66
CA LEU A 58 -3.09 -21.19 -12.59
C LEU A 58 -2.66 -22.53 -13.21
N ALA A 59 -2.82 -23.64 -12.47
CA ALA A 59 -2.59 -24.98 -12.98
C ALA A 59 -3.75 -25.54 -13.84
N GLY A 60 -4.87 -24.81 -13.96
CA GLY A 60 -6.03 -25.17 -14.76
C GLY A 60 -7.01 -26.16 -14.10
N PHE A 61 -6.94 -26.33 -12.77
CA PHE A 61 -7.78 -27.29 -12.05
C PHE A 61 -8.87 -26.66 -11.18
N CYS A 62 -8.75 -25.36 -10.89
CA CYS A 62 -9.70 -24.57 -10.10
C CYS A 62 -10.26 -23.44 -10.98
N ASN A 63 -11.56 -23.14 -10.83
CA ASN A 63 -12.19 -21.99 -11.47
C ASN A 63 -13.03 -21.15 -10.50
N THR A 64 -13.24 -21.61 -9.27
CA THR A 64 -14.01 -20.90 -8.26
C THR A 64 -13.32 -20.98 -6.90
N VAL A 65 -13.13 -19.83 -6.27
CA VAL A 65 -12.66 -19.69 -4.89
C VAL A 65 -13.71 -18.91 -4.09
N GLU A 66 -14.15 -19.47 -2.96
CA GLU A 66 -15.09 -18.83 -2.04
C GLU A 66 -14.37 -18.48 -0.74
N VAL A 67 -14.46 -17.22 -0.32
CA VAL A 67 -13.89 -16.70 0.92
C VAL A 67 -15.02 -16.18 1.79
N TYR A 68 -15.09 -16.64 3.04
CA TYR A 68 -16.10 -16.22 4.00
C TYR A 68 -15.43 -15.62 5.24
N ILE A 69 -15.91 -14.46 5.66
CA ILE A 69 -15.71 -13.95 7.02
C ILE A 69 -16.91 -14.41 7.84
N ASN A 70 -16.69 -15.34 8.76
CA ASN A 70 -17.76 -15.93 9.57
C ASN A 70 -18.15 -15.02 10.75
N GLU A 71 -19.30 -15.30 11.37
CA GLU A 71 -19.84 -14.54 12.51
C GLU A 71 -18.85 -14.45 13.70
N ASP A 72 -18.02 -15.47 13.90
CA ASP A 72 -17.00 -15.55 14.95
C ASP A 72 -15.65 -14.91 14.57
N ASN A 73 -15.60 -14.17 13.45
CA ASN A 73 -14.39 -13.68 12.79
C ASN A 73 -13.41 -14.78 12.31
N SER A 74 -13.80 -16.06 12.28
CA SER A 74 -13.01 -17.07 11.58
C SER A 74 -13.12 -16.88 10.06
N ILE A 75 -12.09 -17.35 9.34
CA ILE A 75 -12.05 -17.30 7.87
C ILE A 75 -12.24 -18.70 7.32
N THR A 76 -13.09 -18.81 6.29
CA THR A 76 -13.22 -20.01 5.47
C THR A 76 -12.74 -19.69 4.06
N VAL A 77 -11.79 -20.46 3.53
CA VAL A 77 -11.41 -20.43 2.11
C VAL A 77 -11.72 -21.78 1.50
N ARG A 78 -12.52 -21.81 0.43
CA ARG A 78 -12.89 -23.01 -0.30
C ARG A 78 -12.51 -22.87 -1.78
N ASP A 79 -11.86 -23.89 -2.31
CA ASP A 79 -11.57 -24.02 -3.75
C ASP A 79 -12.28 -25.24 -4.35
N ASN A 80 -12.39 -25.26 -5.68
CA ASN A 80 -12.83 -26.43 -6.44
C ASN A 80 -11.71 -27.08 -7.27
N GLY A 81 -10.47 -26.95 -6.79
CA GLY A 81 -9.26 -27.53 -7.36
C GLY A 81 -9.18 -29.06 -7.22
N ARG A 82 -7.97 -29.61 -7.27
CA ARG A 82 -7.76 -31.07 -7.12
C ARG A 82 -7.97 -31.59 -5.69
N GLY A 83 -7.85 -30.71 -4.70
CA GLY A 83 -7.74 -31.07 -3.30
C GLY A 83 -6.30 -31.38 -2.88
N ILE A 84 -5.93 -31.04 -1.64
CA ILE A 84 -4.64 -31.43 -1.06
C ILE A 84 -4.52 -32.97 -1.05
N PRO A 85 -3.37 -33.57 -1.43
CA PRO A 85 -3.22 -35.02 -1.41
C PRO A 85 -3.48 -35.64 -0.03
N VAL A 86 -4.33 -36.66 0.02
CA VAL A 86 -4.70 -37.38 1.26
C VAL A 86 -3.80 -38.58 1.55
N GLY A 87 -3.01 -39.02 0.57
CA GLY A 87 -2.10 -40.15 0.71
C GLY A 87 -0.93 -39.90 1.67
N ILE A 88 -0.31 -40.99 2.12
CA ILE A 88 0.86 -40.93 3.00
C ILE A 88 2.08 -40.40 2.24
N ASN A 89 2.76 -39.39 2.80
CA ASN A 89 4.02 -38.90 2.29
C ASN A 89 5.13 -39.92 2.56
N LYS A 90 5.75 -40.47 1.50
CA LYS A 90 6.78 -41.53 1.62
C LYS A 90 8.01 -41.13 2.45
N LYS A 91 8.37 -39.85 2.53
CA LYS A 91 9.54 -39.39 3.29
C LYS A 91 9.24 -39.22 4.78
N LYS A 92 8.03 -38.80 5.14
CA LYS A 92 7.64 -38.47 6.52
C LYS A 92 6.77 -39.52 7.20
N GLY A 93 6.13 -40.42 6.44
CA GLY A 93 5.29 -41.49 6.98
C GLY A 93 3.93 -41.03 7.51
N ILE A 94 3.57 -39.75 7.34
CA ILE A 94 2.30 -39.15 7.76
C ILE A 94 1.50 -38.66 6.53
N PRO A 95 0.18 -38.42 6.63
CA PRO A 95 -0.63 -37.88 5.54
C PRO A 95 -0.06 -36.59 4.96
N ALA A 96 -0.14 -36.41 3.64
CA ALA A 96 0.45 -35.23 2.99
C ALA A 96 -0.21 -33.90 3.43
N VAL A 97 -1.51 -33.89 3.75
CA VAL A 97 -2.16 -32.73 4.39
C VAL A 97 -1.51 -32.38 5.73
N GLU A 98 -1.19 -33.37 6.57
CA GLU A 98 -0.50 -33.14 7.84
C GLU A 98 0.89 -32.55 7.62
N VAL A 99 1.63 -33.05 6.62
CA VAL A 99 2.92 -32.49 6.21
C VAL A 99 2.79 -31.01 5.83
N VAL A 100 1.82 -30.65 5.00
CA VAL A 100 1.61 -29.28 4.50
C VAL A 100 1.31 -28.29 5.64
N PHE A 101 0.55 -28.71 6.65
CA PHE A 101 0.14 -27.83 7.74
C PHE A 101 1.05 -27.86 8.97
N THR A 102 1.98 -28.82 9.10
CA THR A 102 2.84 -28.94 10.30
C THR A 102 4.32 -28.81 10.04
N ILE A 103 4.78 -28.91 8.79
CA ILE A 103 6.19 -28.90 8.43
C ILE A 103 6.49 -27.68 7.56
N LEU A 104 7.39 -26.83 8.03
CA LEU A 104 7.92 -25.70 7.25
C LEU A 104 8.67 -26.22 6.01
N HIS A 105 8.56 -25.48 4.90
CA HIS A 105 9.20 -25.81 3.62
C HIS A 105 8.75 -27.16 3.05
N ALA A 106 7.48 -27.51 3.25
CA ALA A 106 6.90 -28.74 2.76
C ALA A 106 5.74 -28.45 1.79
N GLY A 107 5.89 -28.85 0.53
CA GLY A 107 4.85 -28.65 -0.48
C GLY A 107 5.23 -29.20 -1.85
N GLY A 108 4.22 -29.40 -2.72
CA GLY A 108 4.41 -29.87 -4.10
C GLY A 108 5.10 -28.85 -5.03
N LYS A 109 5.41 -27.66 -4.52
CA LYS A 109 5.95 -26.51 -5.25
C LYS A 109 7.47 -26.58 -5.47
N PHE A 110 8.18 -27.46 -4.77
CA PHE A 110 9.65 -27.59 -4.81
C PHE A 110 10.22 -28.64 -5.79
N GLY A 111 9.35 -29.37 -6.50
CA GLY A 111 9.76 -30.57 -7.24
C GLY A 111 9.44 -30.56 -8.74
N GLY A 112 9.03 -29.42 -9.31
CA GLY A 112 8.69 -29.26 -10.73
C GLY A 112 7.47 -30.06 -11.23
N GLY A 113 6.99 -31.06 -10.49
CA GLY A 113 5.90 -31.95 -10.91
C GLY A 113 4.50 -31.51 -10.48
N GLY A 114 4.35 -30.68 -9.44
CA GLY A 114 3.04 -30.27 -8.91
C GLY A 114 2.47 -28.99 -9.54
N TYR A 115 3.33 -27.99 -9.75
CA TYR A 115 3.02 -26.69 -10.34
C TYR A 115 4.20 -26.23 -11.20
N LYS A 116 3.94 -25.76 -12.43
CA LYS A 116 4.98 -25.20 -13.32
C LYS A 116 5.28 -23.73 -13.03
N VAL A 117 4.30 -23.01 -12.49
CA VAL A 117 4.37 -21.61 -12.09
C VAL A 117 3.50 -21.49 -10.84
N SER A 118 4.00 -20.83 -9.79
CA SER A 118 3.27 -20.59 -8.55
C SER A 118 3.72 -19.31 -7.85
N GLY A 119 2.82 -18.63 -7.15
CA GLY A 119 3.15 -17.49 -6.29
C GLY A 119 3.76 -17.91 -4.94
N GLY A 120 3.36 -19.09 -4.43
CA GLY A 120 3.90 -19.62 -3.17
C GLY A 120 5.24 -20.34 -3.36
N LEU A 121 6.37 -19.69 -3.03
CA LEU A 121 7.70 -20.24 -3.32
C LEU A 121 8.34 -21.00 -2.16
N HIS A 122 7.89 -20.73 -0.94
CA HIS A 122 8.61 -21.14 0.27
C HIS A 122 7.99 -22.33 0.99
N GLY A 123 6.79 -22.76 0.59
CA GLY A 123 6.09 -23.90 1.22
C GLY A 123 5.93 -23.78 2.75
N VAL A 124 5.79 -22.54 3.24
CA VAL A 124 5.58 -22.25 4.68
C VAL A 124 4.19 -21.70 4.97
N GLY A 125 3.52 -21.07 4.00
CA GLY A 125 2.25 -20.35 4.17
C GLY A 125 1.21 -21.06 5.02
N ALA A 126 0.69 -22.19 4.53
CA ALA A 126 -0.35 -22.97 5.22
C ALA A 126 0.06 -23.39 6.65
N SER A 127 1.31 -23.79 6.84
CA SER A 127 1.84 -24.17 8.17
C SER A 127 1.97 -22.97 9.12
N VAL A 128 2.28 -21.78 8.60
CA VAL A 128 2.30 -20.53 9.37
C VAL A 128 0.89 -20.14 9.79
N VAL A 129 -0.10 -20.24 8.89
CA VAL A 129 -1.51 -20.00 9.26
C VAL A 129 -1.95 -20.94 10.36
N ASN A 130 -1.63 -22.23 10.27
CA ASN A 130 -1.91 -23.20 11.34
C ASN A 130 -1.23 -22.82 12.66
N ALA A 131 0.06 -22.47 12.62
CA ALA A 131 0.83 -22.07 13.80
C ALA A 131 0.22 -20.85 14.51
N LEU A 132 -0.25 -19.86 13.75
CA LEU A 132 -0.75 -18.57 14.24
C LEU A 132 -2.26 -18.55 14.50
N SER A 133 -2.94 -19.68 14.36
CA SER A 133 -4.37 -19.83 14.64
C SER A 133 -4.60 -20.49 16.00
N THR A 134 -5.68 -20.09 16.71
CA THR A 134 -6.18 -20.85 17.86
C THR A 134 -6.56 -22.25 17.43
N TRP A 135 -7.32 -22.36 16.33
CA TRP A 135 -7.67 -23.60 15.68
C TRP A 135 -7.68 -23.43 14.16
N LEU A 136 -7.38 -24.52 13.45
CA LEU A 136 -7.49 -24.64 12.01
C LEU A 136 -8.10 -26.00 11.68
N GLU A 137 -9.09 -26.05 10.78
CA GLU A 137 -9.72 -27.28 10.32
C GLU A 137 -9.68 -27.32 8.78
N VAL A 138 -9.32 -28.48 8.23
CA VAL A 138 -9.22 -28.69 6.79
C VAL A 138 -10.15 -29.82 6.40
N ASP A 139 -11.03 -29.55 5.44
CA ASP A 139 -11.82 -30.55 4.73
C ASP A 139 -11.32 -30.70 3.30
N ILE A 140 -11.00 -31.92 2.91
CA ILE A 140 -10.55 -32.27 1.57
C ILE A 140 -11.64 -33.11 0.91
N PHE A 141 -12.14 -32.65 -0.22
CA PHE A 141 -13.11 -33.35 -1.04
C PHE A 141 -12.35 -34.10 -2.15
N HIS A 142 -12.13 -35.39 -1.96
CA HIS A 142 -11.29 -36.21 -2.83
C HIS A 142 -11.84 -37.63 -2.97
N GLU A 143 -11.84 -38.17 -4.19
CA GLU A 143 -12.30 -39.55 -4.50
C GLU A 143 -13.68 -39.90 -3.90
N GLY A 144 -14.63 -38.95 -3.91
CA GLY A 144 -15.99 -39.15 -3.41
C GLY A 144 -16.14 -39.11 -1.88
N LYS A 145 -15.06 -38.81 -1.15
CA LYS A 145 -15.01 -38.77 0.32
C LYS A 145 -14.66 -37.37 0.83
N ILE A 146 -15.12 -37.07 2.04
CA ILE A 146 -14.73 -35.89 2.80
C ILE A 146 -13.70 -36.33 3.85
N TYR A 147 -12.46 -35.87 3.71
CA TYR A 147 -11.40 -36.11 4.68
C TYR A 147 -11.22 -34.86 5.55
N ARG A 148 -11.23 -35.03 6.88
CA ARG A 148 -11.11 -33.93 7.85
C ARG A 148 -9.89 -34.10 8.74
N GLN A 149 -9.16 -33.01 8.95
CA GLN A 149 -8.15 -32.90 10.00
C GLN A 149 -8.26 -31.56 10.72
N ARG A 150 -8.11 -31.58 12.06
CA ARG A 150 -8.13 -30.39 12.91
C ARG A 150 -6.79 -30.21 13.60
N TYR A 151 -6.40 -28.95 13.74
CA TYR A 151 -5.21 -28.50 14.42
C TYR A 151 -5.55 -27.41 15.43
N GLU A 152 -4.77 -27.34 16.51
CA GLU A 152 -4.86 -26.26 17.49
C GLU A 152 -3.46 -25.74 17.77
N ARG A 153 -3.23 -24.44 17.49
CA ARG A 153 -1.94 -23.78 17.66
C ARG A 153 -0.78 -24.53 17.00
N GLY A 154 -0.99 -25.02 15.76
CA GLY A 154 0.00 -25.79 15.01
C GLY A 154 0.06 -27.29 15.32
N LYS A 155 -0.65 -27.78 16.35
CA LYS A 155 -0.60 -29.19 16.79
C LYS A 155 -1.75 -29.99 16.19
N VAL A 156 -1.47 -31.21 15.75
CA VAL A 156 -2.48 -32.15 15.22
C VAL A 156 -3.37 -32.66 16.35
N MET A 157 -4.69 -32.51 16.23
CA MET A 157 -5.63 -32.96 17.26
C MET A 157 -6.06 -34.41 17.09
N TYR A 158 -6.18 -34.86 15.85
CA TYR A 158 -6.48 -36.25 15.52
C TYR A 158 -5.95 -36.61 14.12
N PRO A 159 -5.67 -37.90 13.83
CA PRO A 159 -5.29 -38.35 12.50
C PRO A 159 -6.36 -38.03 11.45
N LEU A 160 -5.95 -37.87 10.19
CA LEU A 160 -6.86 -37.65 9.07
C LEU A 160 -7.97 -38.72 9.05
N LYS A 161 -9.24 -38.29 9.10
CA LYS A 161 -10.41 -39.18 9.16
C LYS A 161 -11.38 -38.88 8.04
N VAL A 162 -12.09 -39.90 7.57
CA VAL A 162 -13.23 -39.72 6.66
C VAL A 162 -14.46 -39.36 7.47
N VAL A 163 -15.12 -38.25 7.13
CA VAL A 163 -16.30 -37.74 7.86
C VAL A 163 -17.60 -37.81 7.06
N GLY A 164 -17.53 -38.19 5.79
CA GLY A 164 -18.71 -38.34 4.94
C GLY A 164 -18.36 -38.63 3.49
N ASP A 165 -19.41 -38.74 2.67
CA ASP A 165 -19.35 -38.85 1.22
C ASP A 165 -19.66 -37.50 0.57
N THR A 166 -19.17 -37.28 -0.64
CA THR A 166 -19.36 -36.04 -1.39
C THR A 166 -19.25 -36.26 -2.89
N ASP A 167 -19.96 -35.47 -3.68
CA ASP A 167 -19.77 -35.38 -5.14
C ASP A 167 -18.88 -34.18 -5.53
N ARG A 168 -18.44 -33.41 -4.53
CA ARG A 168 -17.60 -32.22 -4.72
C ARG A 168 -16.13 -32.61 -4.78
N ARG A 169 -15.30 -31.71 -5.34
CA ARG A 169 -13.84 -31.79 -5.33
C ARG A 169 -13.26 -30.46 -4.84
N GLY A 170 -12.10 -30.51 -4.19
CA GLY A 170 -11.34 -29.33 -3.77
C GLY A 170 -10.92 -29.38 -2.30
N THR A 171 -10.54 -28.23 -1.77
CA THR A 171 -10.17 -28.06 -0.36
C THR A 171 -10.99 -26.95 0.29
N GLU A 172 -11.36 -27.13 1.54
CA GLU A 172 -11.87 -26.09 2.42
C GLU A 172 -10.97 -25.97 3.64
N VAL A 173 -10.47 -24.77 3.90
CA VAL A 173 -9.65 -24.44 5.06
C VAL A 173 -10.40 -23.42 5.91
N ARG A 174 -10.61 -23.75 7.18
CA ARG A 174 -11.27 -22.90 8.18
C ARG A 174 -10.29 -22.59 9.30
N PHE A 175 -10.10 -21.32 9.66
CA PHE A 175 -9.18 -20.97 10.75
C PHE A 175 -9.64 -19.76 11.53
N LEU A 176 -9.29 -19.76 12.82
CA LEU A 176 -9.49 -18.62 13.72
C LEU A 176 -8.12 -18.12 14.22
N PRO A 177 -7.72 -16.88 13.92
CA PRO A 177 -6.45 -16.30 14.38
C PRO A 177 -6.30 -16.31 15.90
N ASP A 178 -5.08 -16.51 16.40
CA ASP A 178 -4.83 -16.57 17.85
C ASP A 178 -4.77 -15.17 18.49
N PRO A 179 -5.72 -14.79 19.37
CA PRO A 179 -5.74 -13.45 19.98
C PRO A 179 -4.56 -13.21 20.92
N THR A 180 -3.81 -14.25 21.31
CA THR A 180 -2.59 -14.06 22.11
C THR A 180 -1.38 -13.61 21.27
N ILE A 181 -1.50 -13.64 19.94
CA ILE A 181 -0.42 -13.29 19.01
C ILE A 181 -0.71 -11.96 18.32
N PHE A 182 -1.94 -11.76 17.86
CA PHE A 182 -2.32 -10.57 17.10
C PHE A 182 -2.81 -9.44 18.00
N GLU A 183 -2.46 -8.21 17.64
CA GLU A 183 -2.96 -7.00 18.30
C GLU A 183 -4.43 -6.72 17.95
N GLU A 184 -4.82 -7.11 16.73
CA GLU A 184 -6.17 -7.02 16.19
C GLU A 184 -6.58 -8.37 15.62
N THR A 185 -7.83 -8.78 15.85
CA THR A 185 -8.36 -10.07 15.37
C THR A 185 -9.60 -9.92 14.50
N VAL A 186 -9.98 -8.68 14.20
CA VAL A 186 -11.13 -8.37 13.35
C VAL A 186 -10.63 -8.17 11.93
N PHE A 187 -11.14 -8.97 10.99
CA PHE A 187 -10.83 -8.81 9.58
C PHE A 187 -11.59 -7.63 8.97
N ASP A 188 -10.92 -6.85 8.14
CA ASP A 188 -11.50 -5.78 7.36
C ASP A 188 -11.96 -6.31 5.99
N PHE A 189 -13.26 -6.22 5.74
CA PHE A 189 -13.86 -6.65 4.48
C PHE A 189 -13.34 -5.86 3.28
N ALA A 190 -13.07 -4.56 3.43
CA ALA A 190 -12.60 -3.71 2.34
C ALA A 190 -11.19 -4.11 1.91
N VAL A 191 -10.31 -4.42 2.86
CA VAL A 191 -8.95 -4.90 2.60
C VAL A 191 -8.96 -6.23 1.85
N LEU A 192 -9.77 -7.21 2.30
CA LEU A 192 -9.90 -8.49 1.60
C LEU A 192 -10.55 -8.33 0.22
N LYS A 193 -11.61 -7.53 0.11
CA LYS A 193 -12.31 -7.23 -1.15
C LYS A 193 -11.33 -6.72 -2.20
N GLN A 194 -10.47 -5.79 -1.80
CA GLN A 194 -9.47 -5.20 -2.67
C GLN A 194 -8.52 -6.28 -3.20
N ARG A 195 -7.88 -7.02 -2.29
CA ARG A 195 -6.86 -8.00 -2.66
C ARG A 195 -7.42 -9.12 -3.54
N LEU A 196 -8.62 -9.61 -3.23
CA LEU A 196 -9.26 -10.68 -3.99
C LEU A 196 -9.69 -10.24 -5.38
N ARG A 197 -10.05 -8.96 -5.57
CA ARG A 197 -10.33 -8.39 -6.89
C ARG A 197 -9.06 -8.38 -7.76
N GLU A 198 -7.94 -7.92 -7.23
CA GLU A 198 -6.65 -7.91 -7.94
C GLU A 198 -6.26 -9.33 -8.39
N MET A 199 -6.39 -10.32 -7.50
CA MET A 199 -6.11 -11.73 -7.82
C MET A 199 -6.99 -12.27 -8.96
N ALA A 200 -8.27 -11.87 -8.99
CA ALA A 200 -9.19 -12.25 -10.06
C ALA A 200 -8.82 -11.60 -11.40
N PHE A 201 -8.35 -10.35 -11.42
CA PHE A 201 -7.84 -9.72 -12.65
C PHE A 201 -6.58 -10.41 -13.19
N LEU A 202 -5.66 -10.79 -12.30
CA LEU A 202 -4.39 -11.44 -12.65
C LEU A 202 -4.56 -12.91 -13.10
N THR A 203 -5.70 -13.51 -12.78
CA THR A 203 -6.02 -14.91 -13.09
C THR A 203 -7.28 -14.99 -13.92
N LYS A 204 -7.12 -14.87 -15.25
CA LYS A 204 -8.22 -14.95 -16.22
C LYS A 204 -9.16 -16.11 -15.92
N ASP A 205 -10.46 -15.85 -16.02
CA ASP A 205 -11.56 -16.80 -15.82
C ASP A 205 -11.68 -17.39 -14.40
N LEU A 206 -10.90 -16.89 -13.43
CA LEU A 206 -11.07 -17.28 -12.03
C LEU A 206 -12.19 -16.47 -11.39
N LYS A 207 -13.21 -17.17 -10.89
CA LYS A 207 -14.26 -16.58 -10.06
C LYS A 207 -13.83 -16.58 -8.60
N ILE A 208 -13.78 -15.42 -7.97
CA ILE A 208 -13.56 -15.28 -6.53
C ILE A 208 -14.79 -14.65 -5.89
N VAL A 209 -15.35 -15.27 -4.85
CA VAL A 209 -16.51 -14.79 -4.10
C VAL A 209 -16.08 -14.46 -2.68
N LEU A 210 -16.27 -13.22 -2.23
CA LEU A 210 -16.05 -12.80 -0.85
C LEU A 210 -17.39 -12.53 -0.18
N THR A 211 -17.66 -13.18 0.96
CA THR A 211 -18.90 -13.00 1.72
C THR A 211 -18.59 -12.67 3.19
N ASP A 212 -19.16 -11.57 3.69
CA ASP A 212 -19.14 -11.21 5.12
C ASP A 212 -20.45 -11.59 5.77
N ARG A 213 -20.39 -12.49 6.77
CA ARG A 213 -21.54 -13.00 7.51
C ARG A 213 -21.77 -12.32 8.85
N ARG A 214 -20.94 -11.35 9.22
CA ARG A 214 -21.04 -10.65 10.52
C ARG A 214 -22.22 -9.66 10.59
N PRO A 215 -22.58 -8.91 9.53
CA PRO A 215 -23.74 -8.03 9.56
C PRO A 215 -25.06 -8.83 9.55
N GLU A 216 -26.16 -8.19 9.96
CA GLU A 216 -27.50 -8.82 9.94
C GLU A 216 -27.92 -9.29 8.53
N GLU A 217 -27.51 -8.54 7.50
CA GLU A 217 -27.62 -8.95 6.09
C GLU A 217 -26.24 -9.31 5.55
N GLU A 218 -26.08 -10.55 5.09
CA GLU A 218 -24.82 -11.01 4.50
C GLU A 218 -24.42 -10.11 3.31
N VAL A 219 -23.17 -9.65 3.31
CA VAL A 219 -22.62 -8.84 2.22
C VAL A 219 -21.75 -9.73 1.35
N SER A 220 -22.17 -9.97 0.11
CA SER A 220 -21.42 -10.82 -0.85
C SER A 220 -20.98 -10.03 -2.08
N MET A 221 -19.73 -10.25 -2.51
CA MET A 221 -19.11 -9.66 -3.69
C MET A 221 -18.51 -10.76 -4.55
N THR A 222 -18.78 -10.73 -5.85
CA THR A 222 -18.23 -11.67 -6.83
C THR A 222 -17.29 -10.94 -7.78
N PHE A 223 -16.09 -11.49 -7.98
CA PHE A 223 -15.07 -11.03 -8.91
C PHE A 223 -14.84 -12.10 -9.97
N HIS A 224 -15.00 -11.76 -11.24
CA HIS A 224 -14.79 -12.65 -12.38
C HIS A 224 -14.49 -11.79 -13.60
N TYR A 225 -13.30 -11.95 -14.16
CA TYR A 225 -12.78 -11.09 -15.24
C TYR A 225 -12.16 -11.95 -16.35
N GLU A 226 -12.82 -12.00 -17.50
CA GLU A 226 -12.42 -12.83 -18.65
C GLU A 226 -11.29 -12.15 -19.46
N GLY A 227 -11.33 -10.82 -19.55
CA GLY A 227 -10.31 -9.99 -20.17
C GLY A 227 -9.05 -9.80 -19.31
N GLY A 228 -9.06 -10.29 -18.05
CA GLY A 228 -7.92 -10.30 -17.14
C GLY A 228 -7.30 -8.91 -16.93
N ILE A 229 -5.99 -8.79 -17.15
CA ILE A 229 -5.27 -7.54 -16.92
C ILE A 229 -5.70 -6.39 -17.86
N ARG A 230 -6.42 -6.66 -18.97
CA ARG A 230 -7.03 -5.59 -19.79
C ARG A 230 -8.12 -4.88 -19.02
N GLU A 231 -9.05 -5.64 -18.44
CA GLU A 231 -10.12 -5.12 -17.59
C GLU A 231 -9.55 -4.44 -16.34
N TYR A 232 -8.39 -4.89 -15.86
CA TYR A 232 -7.72 -4.23 -14.74
C TYR A 232 -7.25 -2.81 -15.10
N VAL A 233 -6.64 -2.62 -16.28
CA VAL A 233 -6.29 -1.28 -16.77
C VAL A 233 -7.53 -0.42 -16.96
N GLU A 234 -8.61 -0.96 -17.51
CA GLU A 234 -9.89 -0.24 -17.66
C GLU A 234 -10.46 0.19 -16.32
N TYR A 235 -10.43 -0.71 -15.33
CA TYR A 235 -10.85 -0.45 -13.96
C TYR A 235 -10.04 0.70 -13.32
N LEU A 236 -8.72 0.66 -13.45
CA LEU A 236 -7.82 1.72 -12.94
C LEU A 236 -7.99 3.06 -13.68
N ASN A 237 -8.47 3.02 -14.92
CA ASN A 237 -8.79 4.21 -15.71
C ASN A 237 -10.24 4.69 -15.55
N LYS A 238 -11.10 4.03 -14.75
CA LYS A 238 -12.53 4.39 -14.60
C LYS A 238 -12.73 5.87 -14.23
N SER A 239 -11.84 6.39 -13.37
CA SER A 239 -11.87 7.78 -12.89
C SER A 239 -11.12 8.79 -13.78
N LYS A 240 -10.64 8.37 -14.96
CA LYS A 240 -9.82 9.19 -15.89
C LYS A 240 -10.44 9.24 -17.29
N GLU A 241 -10.01 10.20 -18.13
CA GLU A 241 -10.39 10.23 -19.54
C GLU A 241 -9.32 9.53 -20.38
N VAL A 242 -9.67 8.39 -20.97
CA VAL A 242 -8.73 7.61 -21.79
C VAL A 242 -8.48 8.32 -23.14
N LEU A 243 -7.23 8.32 -23.61
CA LEU A 243 -6.88 8.94 -24.91
C LEU A 243 -7.42 8.14 -26.11
N TYR A 244 -7.61 6.83 -25.92
CA TYR A 244 -8.07 5.90 -26.94
C TYR A 244 -8.78 4.72 -26.26
N SER A 245 -9.78 4.17 -26.93
CA SER A 245 -10.67 3.16 -26.34
C SER A 245 -10.03 1.78 -26.18
N GLU A 246 -9.18 1.37 -27.11
CA GLU A 246 -8.59 0.03 -27.12
C GLU A 246 -7.38 -0.06 -26.18
N VAL A 247 -7.45 -0.92 -25.16
CA VAL A 247 -6.29 -1.21 -24.30
C VAL A 247 -5.23 -1.95 -25.10
N ILE A 248 -4.00 -1.42 -25.09
CA ILE A 248 -2.86 -2.09 -25.73
C ILE A 248 -2.50 -3.31 -24.90
N TYR A 249 -2.46 -4.47 -25.55
CA TYR A 249 -2.21 -5.73 -24.88
C TYR A 249 -1.10 -6.50 -25.59
N CYS A 250 -0.06 -6.84 -24.85
CA CYS A 250 1.09 -7.61 -25.32
C CYS A 250 1.17 -8.91 -24.53
N GLU A 251 1.13 -10.04 -25.23
CA GLU A 251 1.27 -11.38 -24.64
C GLU A 251 2.32 -12.17 -25.42
N GLY A 252 3.13 -12.95 -24.71
CA GLY A 252 4.10 -13.81 -25.36
C GLY A 252 4.94 -14.62 -24.37
N LYS A 253 5.71 -15.56 -24.90
CA LYS A 253 6.64 -16.38 -24.12
C LYS A 253 8.03 -16.31 -24.74
N LYS A 254 9.06 -16.05 -23.92
CA LYS A 254 10.47 -16.10 -24.33
C LYS A 254 11.26 -16.93 -23.33
N GLY A 255 11.87 -18.02 -23.79
CA GLY A 255 12.43 -19.03 -22.89
C GLY A 255 11.32 -19.61 -22.03
N ASP A 256 11.51 -19.64 -20.71
CA ASP A 256 10.50 -20.08 -19.73
C ASP A 256 9.70 -18.94 -19.10
N VAL A 257 9.96 -17.69 -19.51
CA VAL A 257 9.23 -16.52 -19.00
C VAL A 257 8.04 -16.25 -19.91
N PHE A 258 6.84 -16.32 -19.33
CA PHE A 258 5.61 -15.84 -19.95
C PHE A 258 5.37 -14.39 -19.52
N VAL A 259 5.03 -13.54 -20.49
CA VAL A 259 4.90 -12.09 -20.33
C VAL A 259 3.51 -11.68 -20.77
N GLU A 260 2.85 -10.90 -19.92
CA GLU A 260 1.53 -10.34 -20.16
C GLU A 260 1.54 -8.87 -19.72
N VAL A 261 1.31 -7.95 -20.65
CA VAL A 261 1.31 -6.51 -20.38
C VAL A 261 0.06 -5.88 -20.97
N ALA A 262 -0.67 -5.13 -20.16
CA ALA A 262 -1.76 -4.27 -20.61
C ALA A 262 -1.42 -2.82 -20.29
N LEU A 263 -1.67 -1.91 -21.22
CA LEU A 263 -1.39 -0.49 -21.01
C LEU A 263 -2.34 0.43 -21.77
N GLN A 264 -2.67 1.56 -21.17
CA GLN A 264 -3.52 2.58 -21.77
C GLN A 264 -3.16 3.96 -21.22
N HIS A 265 -3.03 4.93 -22.12
CA HIS A 265 -2.82 6.31 -21.71
C HIS A 265 -4.15 7.01 -21.43
N ASN A 266 -4.14 7.93 -20.49
CA ASN A 266 -5.25 8.83 -20.15
C ASN A 266 -4.79 10.29 -20.14
N ASP A 267 -5.71 11.20 -19.88
CA ASP A 267 -5.51 12.65 -19.84
C ASP A 267 -4.69 13.16 -18.63
N SER A 268 -4.48 12.34 -17.60
CA SER A 268 -3.72 12.72 -16.41
C SER A 268 -2.22 12.87 -16.67
N TYR A 269 -1.49 13.33 -15.64
CA TYR A 269 -0.05 13.55 -15.68
C TYR A 269 0.74 12.48 -14.91
N ASN A 270 0.07 11.69 -14.08
CA ASN A 270 0.73 10.71 -13.21
C ASN A 270 0.89 9.36 -13.92
N GLU A 271 2.01 8.70 -13.68
CA GLU A 271 2.27 7.32 -14.09
C GLU A 271 1.63 6.36 -13.07
N GLY A 272 0.87 5.36 -13.53
CA GLY A 272 0.30 4.28 -12.73
C GLY A 272 0.73 2.92 -13.28
N VAL A 273 1.97 2.52 -13.02
CA VAL A 273 2.53 1.26 -13.52
C VAL A 273 2.70 0.27 -12.38
N TYR A 274 1.94 -0.82 -12.44
CA TYR A 274 1.92 -1.87 -11.43
C TYR A 274 2.52 -3.15 -12.01
N SER A 275 3.34 -3.83 -11.23
CA SER A 275 4.10 -4.98 -11.71
C SER A 275 3.94 -6.20 -10.81
N PHE A 276 3.85 -7.37 -11.46
CA PHE A 276 3.54 -8.63 -10.82
C PHE A 276 4.41 -9.76 -11.35
N VAL A 277 4.81 -10.66 -10.44
CA VAL A 277 5.56 -11.88 -10.75
C VAL A 277 4.82 -13.04 -10.11
N ASN A 278 4.30 -13.97 -10.92
CA ASN A 278 3.49 -15.10 -10.44
C ASN A 278 2.34 -14.66 -9.51
N ASN A 279 1.61 -13.61 -9.91
CA ASN A 279 0.52 -12.97 -9.15
C ASN A 279 0.94 -12.28 -7.82
N ILE A 280 2.24 -12.22 -7.53
CA ILE A 280 2.78 -11.46 -6.40
C ILE A 280 3.11 -10.05 -6.88
N THR A 281 2.69 -9.05 -6.12
CA THR A 281 3.04 -7.64 -6.35
C THR A 281 4.54 -7.43 -6.14
N THR A 282 5.17 -6.65 -7.01
CA THR A 282 6.54 -6.18 -6.86
C THR A 282 6.56 -4.65 -6.81
N PRO A 283 6.33 -4.02 -5.65
CA PRO A 283 6.21 -2.57 -5.54
C PRO A 283 7.50 -1.81 -5.88
N GLU A 284 8.65 -2.40 -5.56
CA GLU A 284 9.96 -1.86 -5.97
C GLU A 284 10.33 -2.23 -7.43
N GLY A 285 9.46 -2.98 -8.11
CA GLY A 285 9.65 -3.42 -9.48
C GLY A 285 10.71 -4.52 -9.62
N GLY A 286 11.71 -4.27 -10.46
CA GLY A 286 12.77 -5.25 -10.73
C GLY A 286 13.15 -5.32 -12.20
N THR A 287 13.80 -6.43 -12.57
CA THR A 287 14.32 -6.66 -13.92
C THR A 287 13.24 -6.65 -15.01
N HIS A 288 12.06 -7.21 -14.73
CA HIS A 288 10.90 -7.21 -15.64
C HIS A 288 10.39 -5.79 -15.92
N LEU A 289 10.22 -4.98 -14.88
CA LEU A 289 9.77 -3.59 -15.03
C LEU A 289 10.81 -2.74 -15.77
N ALA A 290 12.11 -2.96 -15.52
CA ALA A 290 13.17 -2.31 -16.28
C ALA A 290 13.14 -2.70 -17.77
N GLY A 291 12.82 -3.96 -18.08
CA GLY A 291 12.61 -4.44 -19.45
C GLY A 291 11.41 -3.76 -20.12
N PHE A 292 10.28 -3.64 -19.42
CA PHE A 292 9.11 -2.92 -19.89
C PHE A 292 9.41 -1.44 -20.22
N ARG A 293 10.04 -0.72 -19.28
CA ARG A 293 10.40 0.70 -19.46
C ARG A 293 11.35 0.92 -20.64
N SER A 294 12.32 0.02 -20.80
CA SER A 294 13.27 0.01 -21.92
C SER A 294 12.54 -0.17 -23.26
N ALA A 295 11.72 -1.22 -23.38
CA ALA A 295 10.97 -1.51 -24.60
C ALA A 295 10.01 -0.39 -25.00
N LEU A 296 9.28 0.15 -24.02
CA LEU A 296 8.35 1.26 -24.25
C LEU A 296 9.10 2.47 -24.84
N THR A 297 10.16 2.91 -24.16
CA THR A 297 10.94 4.08 -24.55
C THR A 297 11.54 3.92 -25.95
N LYS A 298 12.14 2.76 -26.21
CA LYS A 298 12.77 2.46 -27.50
C LYS A 298 11.74 2.42 -28.64
N THR A 299 10.67 1.65 -28.46
CA THR A 299 9.68 1.39 -29.52
C THR A 299 8.95 2.67 -29.95
N PHE A 300 8.56 3.52 -29.00
CA PHE A 300 7.92 4.79 -29.32
C PHE A 300 8.87 5.78 -30.01
N ASN A 301 10.14 5.85 -29.60
CA ASN A 301 11.12 6.70 -30.27
C ASN A 301 11.39 6.21 -31.70
N ASP A 302 11.58 4.91 -31.90
CA ASP A 302 11.80 4.31 -33.22
C ASP A 302 10.60 4.58 -34.14
N TYR A 303 9.37 4.40 -33.64
CA TYR A 303 8.14 4.70 -34.37
C TYR A 303 8.00 6.19 -34.69
N ALA A 304 8.26 7.08 -33.72
CA ALA A 304 8.14 8.53 -33.90
C ALA A 304 9.13 9.07 -34.94
N ARG A 305 10.36 8.54 -34.97
CA ARG A 305 11.37 8.87 -35.99
C ARG A 305 10.97 8.36 -37.37
N LYS A 306 10.62 7.08 -37.49
CA LYS A 306 10.22 6.44 -38.75
C LYS A 306 9.05 7.17 -39.42
N ASN A 307 8.10 7.65 -38.62
CA ASN A 307 6.89 8.34 -39.10
C ASN A 307 6.99 9.87 -39.08
N LYS A 308 8.19 10.45 -38.82
CA LYS A 308 8.45 11.90 -38.80
C LYS A 308 7.56 12.69 -37.83
N LEU A 309 7.10 12.04 -36.75
CA LEU A 309 6.40 12.69 -35.63
C LEU A 309 7.40 13.45 -34.74
N LEU A 310 8.66 13.00 -34.72
CA LEU A 310 9.78 13.68 -34.11
C LEU A 310 10.81 14.01 -35.20
N LYS A 311 11.21 15.28 -35.32
CA LYS A 311 12.15 15.71 -36.37
C LYS A 311 13.57 15.26 -36.06
N ASP A 312 14.39 15.00 -37.08
CA ASP A 312 15.79 14.53 -36.94
C ASP A 312 16.67 15.40 -36.04
N ASN A 313 16.37 16.70 -35.91
CA ASN A 313 17.09 17.64 -35.07
C ASN A 313 16.53 17.81 -33.64
N GLU A 314 15.37 17.22 -33.33
CA GLU A 314 14.78 17.22 -32.00
C GLU A 314 15.38 16.10 -31.14
N GLN A 315 15.42 16.29 -29.82
CA GLN A 315 15.89 15.25 -28.89
C GLN A 315 14.87 14.12 -28.79
N ASN A 316 15.36 12.89 -28.57
CA ASN A 316 14.49 11.75 -28.27
C ASN A 316 13.63 12.03 -27.03
N LEU A 317 12.42 11.46 -27.04
CA LEU A 317 11.53 11.44 -25.90
C LEU A 317 12.18 10.60 -24.80
N THR A 318 12.16 11.09 -23.55
CA THR A 318 12.58 10.28 -22.42
C THR A 318 11.50 9.26 -22.07
N GLY A 319 11.85 8.27 -21.24
CA GLY A 319 10.85 7.32 -20.78
C GLY A 319 9.72 7.99 -19.99
N ASP A 320 10.03 9.03 -19.21
CA ASP A 320 9.04 9.75 -18.40
C ASP A 320 8.09 10.56 -19.28
N ASP A 321 8.59 11.13 -20.38
CA ASP A 321 7.76 11.84 -21.36
C ASP A 321 6.68 10.91 -21.95
N ILE A 322 7.03 9.64 -22.19
CA ILE A 322 6.12 8.63 -22.75
C ILE A 322 5.16 8.07 -21.70
N ARG A 323 5.61 7.93 -20.45
CA ARG A 323 4.79 7.35 -19.36
C ARG A 323 3.88 8.36 -18.64
N GLU A 324 3.92 9.64 -19.02
CA GLU A 324 3.00 10.65 -18.50
C GLU A 324 1.55 10.24 -18.80
N GLY A 325 0.74 10.07 -17.75
CA GLY A 325 -0.65 9.62 -17.87
C GLY A 325 -0.80 8.17 -18.36
N LEU A 326 0.23 7.34 -18.21
CA LEU A 326 0.17 5.92 -18.55
C LEU A 326 -0.32 5.10 -17.36
N VAL A 327 -1.35 4.27 -17.56
CA VAL A 327 -1.66 3.17 -16.66
C VAL A 327 -1.24 1.87 -17.32
N ALA A 328 -0.45 1.05 -16.62
CA ALA A 328 -0.03 -0.25 -17.13
C ALA A 328 0.03 -1.33 -16.04
N ILE A 329 -0.32 -2.56 -16.43
CA ILE A 329 -0.13 -3.78 -15.65
C ILE A 329 0.95 -4.61 -16.34
N VAL A 330 2.04 -4.89 -15.65
CA VAL A 330 3.14 -5.74 -16.13
C VAL A 330 3.15 -7.03 -15.33
N SER A 331 2.55 -8.09 -15.86
CA SER A 331 2.48 -9.40 -15.21
C SER A 331 3.39 -10.40 -15.92
N ILE A 332 4.29 -11.04 -15.18
CA ILE A 332 5.10 -12.13 -15.71
C ILE A 332 4.89 -13.41 -14.92
N LYS A 333 5.08 -14.54 -15.60
CA LYS A 333 5.07 -15.88 -15.02
C LYS A 333 6.42 -16.54 -15.28
N ILE A 334 7.12 -16.92 -14.22
CA ILE A 334 8.45 -17.52 -14.26
C ILE A 334 8.53 -18.72 -13.29
N PRO A 335 9.19 -19.84 -13.66
CA PRO A 335 9.24 -21.03 -12.79
C PRO A 335 10.01 -20.82 -11.48
N GLU A 336 11.18 -20.17 -11.53
CA GLU A 336 12.07 -19.97 -10.37
C GLU A 336 12.36 -18.48 -10.16
N PRO A 337 11.39 -17.70 -9.63
CA PRO A 337 11.61 -16.31 -9.31
C PRO A 337 12.60 -16.15 -8.14
N GLN A 338 13.52 -15.21 -8.30
CA GLN A 338 14.55 -14.81 -7.36
C GLN A 338 14.29 -13.35 -6.99
N PHE A 339 13.98 -13.10 -5.72
CA PHE A 339 13.75 -11.76 -5.19
C PHE A 339 14.96 -11.28 -4.41
N GLU A 340 15.24 -9.97 -4.43
CA GLU A 340 16.37 -9.38 -3.68
C GLU A 340 16.18 -9.46 -2.14
N GLY A 341 14.99 -9.84 -1.66
CA GLY A 341 14.69 -10.05 -0.24
C GLY A 341 13.42 -10.89 0.02
N GLN A 342 13.19 -11.26 1.28
CA GLN A 342 12.09 -12.13 1.70
C GLN A 342 10.70 -11.52 1.46
N THR A 343 10.60 -10.20 1.53
CA THR A 343 9.35 -9.45 1.31
C THR A 343 8.90 -9.42 -0.15
N LYS A 344 9.65 -10.09 -1.06
CA LYS A 344 9.36 -10.24 -2.49
C LYS A 344 9.11 -8.92 -3.24
N GLN A 345 9.66 -7.82 -2.74
CA GLN A 345 9.39 -6.47 -3.26
C GLN A 345 10.00 -6.22 -4.65
N LYS A 346 11.13 -6.87 -4.95
CA LYS A 346 11.92 -6.62 -6.16
C LYS A 346 12.47 -7.89 -6.80
N LEU A 347 12.22 -8.05 -8.10
CA LEU A 347 12.68 -9.20 -8.89
C LEU A 347 14.14 -9.03 -9.36
N GLY A 348 14.95 -10.08 -9.18
CA GLY A 348 16.36 -10.15 -9.56
C GLY A 348 16.68 -11.01 -10.80
N ASN A 349 15.75 -11.80 -11.33
CA ASN A 349 15.98 -12.66 -12.51
C ASN A 349 16.40 -11.85 -13.75
N SER A 350 17.63 -12.01 -14.22
CA SER A 350 18.17 -11.25 -15.35
C SER A 350 17.43 -11.53 -16.68
N GLU A 351 17.00 -12.77 -16.88
CA GLU A 351 16.28 -13.26 -18.07
C GLU A 351 14.91 -12.60 -18.24
N ALA A 352 14.27 -12.20 -17.14
CA ALA A 352 12.98 -11.53 -17.17
C ALA A 352 13.05 -10.19 -17.92
N ARG A 353 14.16 -9.45 -17.80
CA ARG A 353 14.37 -8.19 -18.53
C ARG A 353 14.33 -8.41 -20.04
N GLY A 354 15.11 -9.37 -20.53
CA GLY A 354 15.21 -9.66 -21.97
C GLY A 354 13.97 -10.34 -22.54
N ALA A 355 13.19 -11.03 -21.72
CA ALA A 355 11.88 -11.57 -22.07
C ALA A 355 10.85 -10.46 -22.28
N VAL A 356 10.65 -9.61 -21.27
CA VAL A 356 9.68 -8.52 -21.32
C VAL A 356 10.03 -7.53 -22.44
N ASP A 357 11.31 -7.11 -22.54
CA ASP A 357 11.73 -6.14 -23.54
C ASP A 357 11.40 -6.62 -24.97
N SER A 358 11.65 -7.89 -25.25
CA SER A 358 11.41 -8.51 -26.56
C SER A 358 9.94 -8.63 -26.90
N VAL A 359 9.14 -9.21 -25.99
CA VAL A 359 7.70 -9.44 -26.23
C VAL A 359 6.98 -8.11 -26.39
N VAL A 360 7.27 -7.14 -25.49
CA VAL A 360 6.64 -5.83 -25.53
C VAL A 360 7.06 -5.06 -26.78
N SER A 361 8.36 -5.02 -27.12
CA SER A 361 8.81 -4.28 -28.32
C SER A 361 8.19 -4.81 -29.60
N GLU A 362 8.09 -6.13 -29.76
CA GLU A 362 7.51 -6.76 -30.96
C GLU A 362 6.01 -6.47 -31.09
N GLN A 363 5.23 -6.81 -30.05
CA GLN A 363 3.78 -6.65 -30.05
C GLN A 363 3.37 -5.17 -30.11
N LEU A 364 4.08 -4.30 -29.38
CA LEU A 364 3.83 -2.86 -29.43
C LEU A 364 4.14 -2.30 -30.82
N THR A 365 5.21 -2.75 -31.48
CA THR A 365 5.51 -2.35 -32.87
C THR A 365 4.34 -2.69 -33.79
N TYR A 366 3.84 -3.93 -33.72
CA TYR A 366 2.69 -4.36 -34.52
C TYR A 366 1.45 -3.52 -34.25
N PHE A 367 1.15 -3.26 -32.97
CA PHE A 367 0.01 -2.44 -32.59
C PHE A 367 0.11 -1.02 -33.16
N LEU A 368 1.28 -0.37 -33.03
CA LEU A 368 1.47 1.01 -33.51
C LEU A 368 1.39 1.10 -35.04
N GLU A 369 1.90 0.10 -35.76
CA GLU A 369 1.80 0.05 -37.24
C GLU A 369 0.36 -0.22 -37.71
N GLN A 370 -0.43 -1.00 -36.96
CA GLN A 370 -1.84 -1.27 -37.26
C GLN A 370 -2.77 -0.12 -36.85
N ASN A 371 -2.38 0.66 -35.82
CA ASN A 371 -3.17 1.75 -35.27
C ASN A 371 -2.44 3.12 -35.33
N PRO A 372 -2.17 3.68 -36.53
CA PRO A 372 -1.40 4.91 -36.67
C PRO A 372 -2.00 6.12 -35.94
N ASN A 373 -3.33 6.19 -35.85
CA ASN A 373 -4.03 7.28 -35.16
C ASN A 373 -3.76 7.24 -33.65
N VAL A 374 -3.81 6.05 -33.03
CA VAL A 374 -3.49 5.85 -31.61
C VAL A 374 -2.02 6.18 -31.36
N ALA A 375 -1.13 5.66 -32.19
CA ALA A 375 0.30 5.96 -32.09
C ALA A 375 0.59 7.46 -32.16
N LYS A 376 -0.06 8.18 -33.08
CA LYS A 376 0.05 9.64 -33.21
C LYS A 376 -0.41 10.37 -31.95
N MET A 377 -1.57 10.01 -31.39
CA MET A 377 -2.09 10.62 -30.15
C MET A 377 -1.12 10.45 -28.97
N ILE A 378 -0.55 9.26 -28.82
CA ILE A 378 0.43 8.97 -27.76
C ILE A 378 1.70 9.81 -27.97
N CYS A 379 2.26 9.82 -29.19
CA CYS A 379 3.46 10.61 -29.48
C CYS A 379 3.23 12.12 -29.29
N GLU A 380 2.08 12.66 -29.69
CA GLU A 380 1.74 14.06 -29.50
C GLU A 380 1.67 14.42 -28.01
N LYS A 381 1.05 13.58 -27.18
CA LYS A 381 1.04 13.75 -25.72
C LYS A 381 2.46 13.74 -25.16
N ALA A 382 3.29 12.77 -25.55
CA ALA A 382 4.66 12.67 -25.07
C ALA A 382 5.53 13.90 -25.48
N VAL A 383 5.33 14.45 -26.69
CA VAL A 383 6.00 15.69 -27.12
C VAL A 383 5.55 16.89 -26.27
N LEU A 384 4.27 16.96 -25.89
CA LEU A 384 3.78 18.01 -24.99
C LEU A 384 4.39 17.86 -23.59
N ALA A 385 4.47 16.64 -23.06
CA ALA A 385 5.14 16.33 -21.79
C ALA A 385 6.61 16.75 -21.82
N GLN A 386 7.35 16.39 -22.87
CA GLN A 386 8.75 16.80 -23.09
C GLN A 386 8.91 18.32 -23.06
N ARG A 387 8.06 19.06 -23.78
CA ARG A 387 8.09 20.53 -23.80
C ARG A 387 7.79 21.13 -22.43
N ALA A 388 6.83 20.58 -21.69
CA ALA A 388 6.50 21.01 -20.33
C ALA A 388 7.68 20.77 -19.37
N ARG A 389 8.31 19.58 -19.43
CA ARG A 389 9.50 19.25 -18.65
C ARG A 389 10.68 20.16 -18.94
N GLU A 390 10.95 20.45 -20.22
CA GLU A 390 12.00 21.40 -20.60
C GLU A 390 11.71 22.83 -20.11
N ALA A 391 10.45 23.27 -20.17
CA ALA A 391 10.04 24.56 -19.64
C ALA A 391 10.22 24.62 -18.11
N ALA A 392 9.82 23.56 -17.39
CA ALA A 392 10.01 23.43 -15.96
C ALA A 392 11.50 23.45 -15.58
N ARG A 393 12.35 22.73 -16.32
CA ARG A 393 13.81 22.74 -16.14
C ARG A 393 14.40 24.12 -16.35
N LYS A 394 14.04 24.82 -17.42
CA LYS A 394 14.47 26.20 -17.70
C LYS A 394 14.04 27.16 -16.58
N ALA A 395 12.79 27.06 -16.11
CA ALA A 395 12.28 27.87 -15.01
C ALA A 395 13.04 27.60 -13.69
N ARG A 396 13.34 26.33 -13.38
CA ARG A 396 14.17 25.94 -12.23
C ARG A 396 15.59 26.48 -12.36
N ASP A 397 16.25 26.33 -13.51
CA ASP A 397 17.62 26.80 -13.74
C ASP A 397 17.75 28.32 -13.61
N LEU A 398 16.79 29.08 -14.16
CA LEU A 398 16.69 30.52 -13.99
C LEU A 398 16.55 30.92 -12.50
N THR A 399 15.78 30.16 -11.74
CA THR A 399 15.57 30.38 -10.30
C THR A 399 16.82 30.02 -9.50
N ARG A 400 17.50 28.92 -9.84
CA ARG A 400 18.72 28.45 -9.18
C ARG A 400 19.90 29.38 -9.43
N ARG A 401 19.99 29.98 -10.62
CA ARG A 401 20.98 31.03 -10.93
C ARG A 401 20.73 32.31 -10.15
N LYS A 402 19.46 32.68 -9.89
CA LYS A 402 19.12 33.78 -8.98
C LYS A 402 19.47 33.45 -7.53
N SER A 403 19.21 32.23 -7.06
CA SER A 403 19.52 31.82 -5.68
C SER A 403 21.01 31.57 -5.42
N ALA A 404 21.82 31.24 -6.44
CA ALA A 404 23.26 31.05 -6.30
C ALA A 404 23.98 32.35 -5.88
N LEU A 405 23.39 33.52 -6.14
CA LEU A 405 23.87 34.82 -5.67
C LEU A 405 23.36 35.19 -4.25
N ASP A 406 22.29 34.55 -3.77
CA ASP A 406 21.60 34.86 -2.50
C ASP A 406 21.76 33.78 -1.40
N GLY A 407 22.56 32.73 -1.64
CA GLY A 407 22.58 31.53 -0.79
C GLY A 407 21.26 30.76 -0.87
N MET A 408 21.22 29.52 -0.35
CA MET A 408 19.95 28.78 -0.19
C MET A 408 19.08 29.49 0.85
N SER A 409 18.41 30.57 0.46
CA SER A 409 17.50 31.30 1.32
C SER A 409 16.30 30.40 1.61
N LEU A 410 16.14 30.09 2.90
CA LEU A 410 14.94 29.42 3.40
C LEU A 410 13.72 30.27 3.05
N PRO A 411 12.53 29.65 2.91
CA PRO A 411 11.32 30.40 2.63
C PRO A 411 11.13 31.50 3.67
N GLY A 412 10.88 32.74 3.25
CA GLY A 412 10.80 33.89 4.18
C GLY A 412 9.72 33.76 5.27
N LYS A 413 8.74 32.88 5.05
CA LYS A 413 7.68 32.56 6.01
C LYS A 413 8.03 31.41 6.98
N LEU A 414 9.09 30.66 6.72
CA LEU A 414 9.54 29.56 7.59
C LEU A 414 10.16 30.14 8.87
N ALA A 415 9.58 29.79 10.01
CA ALA A 415 10.21 30.03 11.30
C ALA A 415 11.05 28.80 11.69
N ASP A 416 12.33 28.80 11.32
CA ASP A 416 13.23 27.66 11.50
C ASP A 416 13.58 27.37 12.97
N CYS A 417 14.09 26.17 13.24
CA CYS A 417 14.67 25.75 14.52
C CYS A 417 16.18 25.98 14.55
N SER A 418 16.76 26.05 15.75
CA SER A 418 18.20 26.29 15.91
C SER A 418 19.06 25.03 15.83
N ASP A 419 18.54 23.87 16.21
CA ASP A 419 19.22 22.58 16.05
C ASP A 419 19.39 22.28 14.55
N LYS A 420 20.48 21.58 14.24
CA LYS A 420 20.90 21.20 12.88
C LYS A 420 20.90 19.69 12.69
N ASP A 421 20.75 18.89 13.74
CA ASP A 421 20.54 17.45 13.61
C ASP A 421 19.08 17.19 13.20
N PRO A 422 18.81 16.70 11.98
CA PRO A 422 17.46 16.44 11.51
C PRO A 422 16.69 15.50 12.45
N LYS A 423 17.36 14.57 13.13
CA LYS A 423 16.72 13.58 14.02
C LYS A 423 15.96 14.22 15.18
N ASN A 424 16.47 15.34 15.67
CA ASN A 424 15.86 16.11 16.76
C ASN A 424 14.84 17.12 16.24
N CYS A 425 14.87 17.41 14.94
CA CYS A 425 14.12 18.51 14.35
C CYS A 425 12.77 18.03 13.80
N GLU A 426 11.75 18.87 13.98
CA GLU A 426 10.42 18.66 13.45
C GLU A 426 9.87 19.94 12.84
N ILE A 427 9.02 19.80 11.81
CA ILE A 427 8.38 20.92 11.14
C ILE A 427 6.86 20.78 11.23
N TYR A 428 6.19 21.84 11.65
CA TYR A 428 4.73 21.93 11.66
C TYR A 428 4.27 22.73 10.45
N ILE A 429 3.41 22.11 9.65
CA ILE A 429 2.69 22.75 8.56
C ILE A 429 1.34 23.19 9.12
N VAL A 430 1.09 24.50 9.13
CA VAL A 430 -0.07 25.10 9.79
C VAL A 430 -0.94 25.89 8.83
N GLU A 431 -2.25 25.84 9.05
CA GLU A 431 -3.22 26.59 8.27
C GLU A 431 -3.25 28.07 8.67
N GLY A 432 -2.80 28.94 7.77
CA GLY A 432 -2.89 30.39 7.94
C GLY A 432 -1.83 31.02 8.83
N ASP A 433 -1.70 32.34 8.70
CA ASP A 433 -0.75 33.14 9.49
C ASP A 433 -1.20 33.28 10.96
N SER A 434 -2.50 33.10 11.27
CA SER A 434 -3.04 33.19 12.63
C SER A 434 -2.59 31.99 13.48
N ALA A 435 -2.89 30.76 13.07
CA ALA A 435 -2.39 29.56 13.73
C ALA A 435 -0.85 29.52 13.71
N GLY A 436 -0.23 29.98 12.62
CA GLY A 436 1.21 30.14 12.53
C GLY A 436 1.83 31.09 13.56
N GLY A 437 1.14 32.17 13.92
CA GLY A 437 1.58 33.09 14.98
C GLY A 437 1.56 32.45 16.36
N SER A 438 0.47 31.76 16.71
CA SER A 438 0.32 31.03 17.98
C SER A 438 1.35 29.90 18.08
N ALA A 439 1.48 29.08 17.03
CA ALA A 439 2.44 27.98 16.98
C ALA A 439 3.89 28.49 17.06
N LYS A 440 4.23 29.59 16.39
CA LYS A 440 5.57 30.20 16.46
C LYS A 440 5.93 30.68 17.88
N THR A 441 4.93 31.09 18.66
CA THR A 441 5.10 31.55 20.04
C THR A 441 5.19 30.37 21.01
N ALA A 442 4.38 29.34 20.80
CA ALA A 442 4.30 28.13 21.62
C ALA A 442 5.52 27.22 21.49
N ARG A 443 6.11 27.13 20.28
CA ARG A 443 7.11 26.12 19.93
C ARG A 443 8.37 26.14 20.80
N SER A 444 9.02 24.98 20.87
CA SER A 444 10.44 24.90 21.20
C SER A 444 11.28 25.41 20.03
N ARG A 445 11.91 26.58 20.19
CA ARG A 445 12.78 27.16 19.15
C ARG A 445 14.01 26.29 18.84
N ALA A 446 14.39 25.41 19.76
CA ALA A 446 15.51 24.50 19.59
C ALA A 446 15.24 23.48 18.49
N THR A 447 14.07 22.83 18.52
CA THR A 447 13.79 21.61 17.75
C THR A 447 12.62 21.72 16.79
N GLN A 448 11.74 22.72 16.94
CA GLN A 448 10.49 22.80 16.17
C GLN A 448 10.50 23.97 15.21
N ALA A 449 10.29 23.72 13.92
CA ALA A 449 10.11 24.73 12.89
C ALA A 449 8.62 24.88 12.53
N ILE A 450 8.20 26.07 12.13
CA ILE A 450 6.80 26.35 11.72
C ILE A 450 6.78 26.88 10.30
N LEU A 451 5.97 26.25 9.44
CA LEU A 451 5.72 26.67 8.08
C LEU A 451 4.22 26.99 7.89
N PRO A 452 3.82 28.26 7.98
CA PRO A 452 2.45 28.67 7.69
C PRO A 452 2.13 28.54 6.21
N LEU A 453 0.93 28.03 5.92
CA LEU A 453 0.36 27.99 4.58
C LEU A 453 -0.71 29.05 4.41
N ARG A 454 -0.83 29.61 3.20
CA ARG A 454 -1.85 30.62 2.89
C ARG A 454 -2.90 30.05 1.94
N GLY A 455 -4.14 29.98 2.42
CA GLY A 455 -5.27 29.47 1.67
C GLY A 455 -5.16 27.98 1.36
N LYS A 456 -6.05 27.49 0.51
CA LYS A 456 -6.07 26.09 0.08
C LYS A 456 -4.89 25.82 -0.85
N ILE A 457 -4.22 24.68 -0.64
CA ILE A 457 -3.09 24.26 -1.48
C ILE A 457 -3.60 23.91 -2.88
N LEU A 458 -2.75 24.13 -3.89
CA LEU A 458 -3.01 23.68 -5.25
C LEU A 458 -3.22 22.15 -5.25
N ASN A 459 -4.35 21.69 -5.77
CA ASN A 459 -4.56 20.27 -6.01
C ASN A 459 -3.58 19.80 -7.10
N VAL A 460 -2.61 18.99 -6.68
CA VAL A 460 -1.51 18.51 -7.53
C VAL A 460 -1.95 17.38 -8.45
N GLU A 461 -3.02 16.65 -8.12
CA GLU A 461 -3.54 15.56 -8.95
C GLU A 461 -3.99 16.04 -10.33
N LYS A 462 -4.52 17.26 -10.38
CA LYS A 462 -5.07 17.91 -11.58
C LYS A 462 -4.08 18.84 -12.28
N SER A 463 -2.86 18.95 -11.76
CA SER A 463 -1.92 20.00 -12.15
C SER A 463 -0.66 19.43 -12.77
N ARG A 464 -0.19 20.08 -13.83
CA ARG A 464 1.11 19.76 -14.45
C ARG A 464 2.27 20.14 -13.54
N LEU A 465 3.38 19.42 -13.73
CA LEU A 465 4.60 19.60 -12.95
C LEU A 465 5.14 21.05 -13.00
N ASP A 466 5.08 21.72 -14.15
CA ASP A 466 5.52 23.12 -14.30
C ASP A 466 4.67 24.09 -13.47
N LYS A 467 3.35 23.91 -13.46
CA LYS A 467 2.43 24.71 -12.64
C LYS A 467 2.63 24.46 -11.15
N ILE A 468 2.85 23.21 -10.76
CA ILE A 468 3.16 22.77 -9.39
C ILE A 468 4.45 23.44 -8.90
N LEU A 469 5.50 23.40 -9.72
CA LEU A 469 6.81 23.96 -9.39
C LEU A 469 6.85 25.48 -9.35
N VAL A 470 5.92 26.19 -9.98
CA VAL A 470 5.80 27.65 -9.90
C VAL A 470 4.99 28.09 -8.67
N ASN A 471 4.19 27.21 -8.09
CA ASN A 471 3.38 27.53 -6.91
C ASN A 471 4.27 27.84 -5.69
N ASN A 472 4.03 29.00 -5.07
CA ASN A 472 4.85 29.49 -3.96
C ASN A 472 4.77 28.62 -2.70
N GLU A 473 3.61 28.05 -2.40
CA GLU A 473 3.39 27.22 -1.21
C GLU A 473 4.12 25.88 -1.35
N ILE A 474 3.98 25.24 -2.51
CA ILE A 474 4.68 23.99 -2.83
C ILE A 474 6.20 24.21 -2.87
N ARG A 475 6.68 25.27 -3.52
CA ARG A 475 8.11 25.63 -3.51
C ARG A 475 8.63 25.84 -2.09
N ALA A 476 7.85 26.51 -1.24
CA ALA A 476 8.25 26.72 0.16
C ALA A 476 8.39 25.40 0.91
N MET A 477 7.47 24.44 0.71
CA MET A 477 7.56 23.11 1.30
C MET A 477 8.80 22.33 0.80
N ILE A 478 9.01 22.27 -0.51
CA ILE A 478 10.17 21.57 -1.10
C ILE A 478 11.48 22.14 -0.56
N THR A 479 11.62 23.47 -0.53
CA THR A 479 12.81 24.13 0.02
C THR A 479 12.94 23.92 1.53
N ALA A 480 11.83 23.91 2.28
CA ALA A 480 11.85 23.68 3.71
C ALA A 480 12.32 22.25 4.03
N PHE A 481 11.77 21.23 3.39
CA PHE A 481 12.15 19.83 3.63
C PHE A 481 13.59 19.53 3.18
N GLY A 482 14.05 20.17 2.10
CA GLY A 482 15.42 20.05 1.61
C GLY A 482 15.70 18.80 0.76
N THR A 483 14.71 17.92 0.61
CA THR A 483 14.84 16.63 -0.09
C THR A 483 14.78 16.76 -1.61
N GLY A 484 14.26 17.84 -2.18
CA GLY A 484 13.93 17.87 -3.62
C GLY A 484 12.64 17.09 -3.93
N ILE A 485 12.36 16.85 -5.21
CA ILE A 485 11.18 16.09 -5.69
C ILE A 485 11.55 15.20 -6.89
N HIS A 486 10.79 14.13 -7.11
CA HIS A 486 10.96 13.19 -8.24
C HIS A 486 12.43 12.76 -8.43
N GLU A 487 13.03 13.01 -9.61
CA GLU A 487 14.39 12.58 -9.96
C GLU A 487 15.48 13.22 -9.07
N ASP A 488 15.21 14.41 -8.52
CA ASP A 488 16.14 15.09 -7.60
C ASP A 488 15.87 14.75 -6.13
N PHE A 489 14.89 13.89 -5.85
CA PHE A 489 14.53 13.52 -4.49
C PHE A 489 15.66 12.74 -3.82
N ASP A 490 16.06 13.20 -2.64
CA ASP A 490 17.10 12.62 -1.82
C ASP A 490 16.72 12.75 -0.35
N ILE A 491 16.26 11.64 0.23
CA ILE A 491 15.82 11.59 1.63
C ILE A 491 16.96 11.87 2.60
N THR A 492 18.22 11.65 2.22
CA THR A 492 19.38 11.91 3.09
C THR A 492 19.57 13.40 3.38
N LYS A 493 18.99 14.27 2.55
CA LYS A 493 18.98 15.73 2.73
C LYS A 493 17.79 16.25 3.53
N LEU A 494 16.96 15.35 4.07
CA LEU A 494 15.82 15.72 4.89
C LEU A 494 16.26 16.55 6.10
N ARG A 495 15.67 17.74 6.24
CA ARG A 495 16.03 18.70 7.30
C ARG A 495 15.28 18.45 8.62
N TYR A 496 14.13 17.78 8.57
CA TYR A 496 13.26 17.56 9.72
C TYR A 496 12.80 16.11 9.72
N ASN A 497 13.15 15.35 10.77
CA ASN A 497 12.78 13.95 10.90
C ASN A 497 11.27 13.73 11.11
N LYS A 498 10.54 14.76 11.55
CA LYS A 498 9.06 14.72 11.61
C LYS A 498 8.46 15.91 10.85
N ILE A 499 7.57 15.60 9.92
CA ILE A 499 6.72 16.54 9.20
C ILE A 499 5.31 16.36 9.76
N ILE A 500 4.85 17.36 10.49
CA ILE A 500 3.59 17.32 11.23
C ILE A 500 2.59 18.25 10.53
N ILE A 501 1.52 17.68 10.00
CA ILE A 501 0.37 18.40 9.46
C ILE A 501 -0.51 18.78 10.64
N MET A 502 -0.61 20.08 10.93
CA MET A 502 -1.39 20.62 12.03
C MET A 502 -2.44 21.58 11.48
N THR A 503 -3.60 21.03 11.14
CA THR A 503 -4.77 21.72 10.59
C THR A 503 -5.90 21.75 11.61
N ASP A 504 -6.88 22.61 11.37
CA ASP A 504 -8.07 22.72 12.24
C ASP A 504 -8.92 21.44 12.18
N ALA A 505 -9.66 21.16 13.26
CA ALA A 505 -10.54 19.99 13.37
C ALA A 505 -11.91 20.24 12.73
N ASP A 506 -11.91 20.85 11.54
CA ASP A 506 -13.10 21.19 10.76
C ASP A 506 -13.00 20.65 9.33
N VAL A 507 -14.01 20.96 8.51
CA VAL A 507 -14.10 20.49 7.11
C VAL A 507 -13.00 21.07 6.22
N ASP A 508 -12.54 22.30 6.50
CA ASP A 508 -11.50 22.97 5.72
C ASP A 508 -10.11 22.43 6.06
N GLY A 509 -9.84 22.18 7.34
CA GLY A 509 -8.62 21.54 7.82
C GLY A 509 -8.47 20.11 7.29
N ALA A 510 -9.56 19.32 7.30
CA ALA A 510 -9.57 17.98 6.70
C ALA A 510 -9.27 18.02 5.18
N HIS A 511 -9.78 19.03 4.48
CA HIS A 511 -9.50 19.24 3.06
C HIS A 511 -8.03 19.61 2.81
N ILE A 512 -7.43 20.50 3.62
CA ILE A 512 -6.00 20.85 3.51
C ILE A 512 -5.11 19.66 3.82
N ALA A 513 -5.43 18.88 4.86
CA ALA A 513 -4.73 17.65 5.18
C ALA A 513 -4.75 16.68 3.98
N THR A 514 -5.91 16.50 3.35
CA THR A 514 -6.06 15.66 2.15
C THR A 514 -5.18 16.16 0.99
N LEU A 515 -5.14 17.47 0.73
CA LEU A 515 -4.28 18.08 -0.30
C LEU A 515 -2.78 17.86 -0.01
N LEU A 516 -2.36 18.00 1.26
CA LEU A 516 -0.98 17.76 1.69
C LEU A 516 -0.58 16.30 1.55
N LEU A 517 -1.45 15.37 1.97
CA LEU A 517 -1.22 13.94 1.82
C LEU A 517 -1.11 13.56 0.35
N THR A 518 -1.96 14.11 -0.50
CA THR A 518 -1.88 13.91 -1.97
C THR A 518 -0.53 14.40 -2.51
N PHE A 519 -0.06 15.57 -2.10
CA PHE A 519 1.24 16.09 -2.51
C PHE A 519 2.41 15.22 -2.04
N LEU A 520 2.43 14.83 -0.77
CA LEU A 520 3.50 13.99 -0.22
C LEU A 520 3.50 12.60 -0.89
N TYR A 521 2.33 12.00 -1.08
CA TYR A 521 2.18 10.70 -1.74
C TYR A 521 2.67 10.73 -3.20
N ARG A 522 2.28 11.74 -3.99
CA ARG A 522 2.65 11.83 -5.41
C ARG A 522 4.10 12.22 -5.66
N PHE A 523 4.68 13.11 -4.84
CA PHE A 523 5.97 13.74 -5.13
C PHE A 523 7.11 13.32 -4.19
N MET A 524 6.78 12.78 -3.01
CA MET A 524 7.75 12.42 -1.95
C MET A 524 7.30 11.16 -1.17
N PRO A 525 6.90 10.06 -1.83
CA PRO A 525 6.31 8.89 -1.16
C PRO A 525 7.23 8.28 -0.09
N GLU A 526 8.55 8.34 -0.31
CA GLU A 526 9.56 7.84 0.64
C GLU A 526 9.48 8.50 2.03
N LEU A 527 9.01 9.75 2.13
CA LEU A 527 8.78 10.40 3.43
C LEU A 527 7.67 9.70 4.22
N ILE A 528 6.66 9.17 3.55
CA ILE A 528 5.58 8.42 4.18
C ILE A 528 6.08 7.02 4.54
N LYS A 529 6.78 6.35 3.61
CA LYS A 529 7.32 4.99 3.81
C LYS A 529 8.27 4.90 5.00
N GLU A 530 9.22 5.83 5.10
CA GLU A 530 10.17 5.89 6.23
C GLU A 530 9.54 6.42 7.52
N GLY A 531 8.28 6.88 7.48
CA GLY A 531 7.53 7.27 8.67
C GLY A 531 7.82 8.66 9.19
N HIS A 532 8.12 9.61 8.30
CA HIS A 532 8.39 11.00 8.66
C HIS A 532 7.11 11.86 8.70
N VAL A 533 5.98 11.39 8.18
CA VAL A 533 4.75 12.18 8.05
C VAL A 533 3.73 11.85 9.15
N TYR A 534 3.23 12.89 9.80
CA TYR A 534 2.29 12.78 10.92
C TYR A 534 1.16 13.80 10.79
N LEU A 535 -0.02 13.48 11.34
CA LEU A 535 -1.09 14.43 11.61
C LEU A 535 -1.13 14.73 13.11
N ALA A 536 -1.21 16.00 13.48
CA ALA A 536 -1.48 16.40 14.85
C ALA A 536 -2.94 16.14 15.20
N GLN A 537 -3.20 15.74 16.45
CA GLN A 537 -4.55 15.61 16.99
C GLN A 537 -4.75 16.64 18.10
N PRO A 538 -5.27 17.84 17.78
CA PRO A 538 -5.64 18.79 18.81
C PRO A 538 -6.90 18.31 19.57
N PRO A 539 -7.11 18.73 20.83
CA PRO A 539 -8.29 18.34 21.60
C PRO A 539 -9.56 18.99 21.04
N LEU A 540 -10.68 18.27 21.10
CA LEU A 540 -11.99 18.79 20.69
C LEU A 540 -12.61 19.64 21.80
N TYR A 541 -12.36 19.28 23.06
CA TYR A 541 -13.00 19.89 24.22
C TYR A 541 -11.99 20.25 25.31
N LYS A 542 -12.26 21.37 25.99
CA LYS A 542 -11.67 21.75 27.27
C LYS A 542 -12.75 21.77 28.33
N VAL A 543 -12.53 21.04 29.42
CA VAL A 543 -13.42 21.00 30.58
C VAL A 543 -12.71 21.64 31.76
N GLU A 544 -13.33 22.62 32.40
CA GLU A 544 -12.81 23.26 33.60
C GLU A 544 -13.79 23.09 34.78
N LYS A 545 -13.26 22.59 35.91
CA LYS A 545 -13.99 22.46 37.18
C LYS A 545 -13.04 22.79 38.33
N ASN A 546 -13.44 23.70 39.22
CA ASN A 546 -12.67 24.06 40.42
C ASN A 546 -11.17 24.39 40.14
N LYS A 547 -10.89 25.14 39.07
CA LYS A 547 -9.55 25.51 38.57
C LYS A 547 -8.69 24.35 38.05
N LYS A 548 -9.22 23.14 37.96
CA LYS A 548 -8.59 22.03 37.22
C LYS A 548 -9.13 22.02 35.80
N VAL A 549 -8.24 21.70 34.85
CA VAL A 549 -8.53 21.66 33.41
C VAL A 549 -8.27 20.24 32.92
N TRP A 550 -9.18 19.73 32.11
CA TRP A 550 -9.08 18.48 31.37
C TRP A 550 -9.31 18.74 29.89
N TYR A 551 -8.64 17.99 29.03
CA TYR A 551 -8.83 18.02 27.59
C TYR A 551 -9.40 16.69 27.14
N ALA A 552 -10.34 16.73 26.19
CA ALA A 552 -10.95 15.53 25.61
C ALA A 552 -10.79 15.57 24.08
N TYR A 553 -10.41 14.43 23.50
CA TYR A 553 -10.16 14.24 22.07
C TYR A 553 -11.33 13.55 21.35
N SER A 554 -12.31 13.03 22.10
CA SER A 554 -13.54 12.46 21.58
C SER A 554 -14.75 12.77 22.46
N ASP A 555 -15.95 12.57 21.92
CA ASP A 555 -17.19 12.68 22.70
C ASP A 555 -17.28 11.61 23.80
N GLU A 556 -16.69 10.44 23.59
CA GLU A 556 -16.62 9.37 24.59
C GLU A 556 -15.69 9.74 25.75
N GLU A 557 -14.51 10.30 25.45
CA GLU A 557 -13.60 10.82 26.47
C GLU A 557 -14.24 11.97 27.25
N LEU A 558 -14.95 12.87 26.58
CA LEU A 558 -15.67 13.95 27.24
C LEU A 558 -16.70 13.37 28.22
N ASN A 559 -17.48 12.38 27.80
CA ASN A 559 -18.46 11.73 28.66
C ASN A 559 -17.81 11.02 29.85
N THR A 560 -16.65 10.39 29.65
CA THR A 560 -15.88 9.72 30.71
C THR A 560 -15.38 10.74 31.73
N ILE A 561 -14.73 11.82 31.27
CA ILE A 561 -14.27 12.93 32.11
C ILE A 561 -15.44 13.52 32.91
N LEU A 562 -16.58 13.76 32.27
CA LEU A 562 -17.78 14.31 32.93
C LEU A 562 -18.38 13.35 33.96
N THR A 563 -18.22 12.04 33.78
CA THR A 563 -18.66 11.02 34.74
C THR A 563 -17.75 11.01 35.96
N ASP A 564 -16.44 11.08 35.75
CA ASP A 564 -15.44 11.06 36.82
C ASP A 564 -15.46 12.34 37.67
N ILE A 565 -15.58 13.50 37.02
CA ILE A 565 -15.60 14.78 37.76
C ILE A 565 -17.00 15.13 38.28
N GLY A 566 -18.05 14.41 37.84
CA GLY A 566 -19.46 14.66 38.17
C GLY A 566 -20.13 15.69 37.24
N ARG A 567 -21.32 15.37 36.74
CA ARG A 567 -22.15 16.18 35.81
C ARG A 567 -22.92 17.30 36.53
N ASP A 568 -22.19 18.20 37.20
CA ASP A 568 -22.78 19.34 37.90
C ASP A 568 -22.79 20.60 36.99
N GLY A 569 -23.68 21.55 37.25
CA GLY A 569 -23.76 22.83 36.52
C GLY A 569 -22.54 23.76 36.65
N ASN A 570 -21.51 23.35 37.39
CA ASN A 570 -20.24 24.08 37.56
C ASN A 570 -19.16 23.70 36.53
N ASN A 571 -19.43 22.73 35.65
CA ASN A 571 -18.49 22.32 34.61
C ASN A 571 -18.53 23.32 33.45
N LYS A 572 -17.44 24.06 33.22
CA LYS A 572 -17.30 24.90 32.03
C LYS A 572 -16.71 24.08 30.90
N ILE A 573 -17.51 23.80 29.88
CA ILE A 573 -17.09 23.06 28.69
C ILE A 573 -16.91 24.06 27.54
N GLN A 574 -15.71 24.11 26.97
CA GLN A 574 -15.39 24.85 25.76
C GLN A 574 -15.08 23.85 24.66
N ARG A 575 -15.73 23.99 23.50
CA ARG A 575 -15.41 23.24 22.29
C ARG A 575 -14.48 24.09 21.43
N TYR A 576 -13.36 23.53 21.00
CA TYR A 576 -12.46 24.19 20.07
C TYR A 576 -12.98 24.01 18.64
N LYS A 577 -13.08 25.10 17.89
CA LYS A 577 -13.44 25.05 16.46
C LYS A 577 -12.23 25.16 15.54
N GLY A 578 -11.14 25.74 16.03
CA GLY A 578 -9.88 25.86 15.29
C GLY A 578 -8.71 26.14 16.21
N LEU A 579 -7.49 25.91 15.72
CA LEU A 579 -6.25 26.06 16.46
C LEU A 579 -5.99 27.50 16.91
N GLY A 580 -6.56 28.48 16.21
CA GLY A 580 -6.47 29.91 16.54
C GLY A 580 -7.23 30.31 17.82
N GLU A 581 -8.12 29.47 18.34
CA GLU A 581 -8.84 29.71 19.61
C GLU A 581 -8.01 29.33 20.85
N MET A 582 -6.90 28.62 20.64
CA MET A 582 -5.98 28.21 21.70
C MET A 582 -4.91 29.28 21.92
N ASP A 583 -4.65 29.60 23.18
CA ASP A 583 -3.46 30.38 23.51
C ASP A 583 -2.17 29.55 23.34
N ALA A 584 -1.01 30.21 23.32
CA ALA A 584 0.26 29.54 23.06
C ALA A 584 0.60 28.46 24.11
N SER A 585 0.21 28.66 25.38
CA SER A 585 0.42 27.65 26.43
C SER A 585 -0.44 26.41 26.22
N GLN A 586 -1.72 26.59 25.88
CA GLN A 586 -2.64 25.50 25.61
C GLN A 586 -2.20 24.70 24.38
N LEU A 587 -1.79 25.39 23.31
CA LEU A 587 -1.31 24.74 22.10
C LEU A 587 -0.04 23.93 22.35
N TRP A 588 0.88 24.45 23.16
CA TRP A 588 2.05 23.70 23.62
C TRP A 588 1.65 22.44 24.38
N GLU A 589 0.91 22.59 25.48
CA GLU A 589 0.60 21.49 26.40
C GLU A 589 -0.20 20.34 25.77
N THR A 590 -1.00 20.64 24.75
CA THR A 590 -1.94 19.67 24.15
C THR A 590 -1.41 19.06 22.86
N THR A 591 -0.78 19.86 22.01
CA THR A 591 -0.57 19.48 20.59
C THR A 591 0.90 19.52 20.18
N MET A 592 1.74 20.34 20.82
CA MET A 592 3.15 20.52 20.42
C MET A 592 4.17 19.94 21.39
N ASP A 593 3.81 19.69 22.65
CA ASP A 593 4.70 19.12 23.67
C ASP A 593 5.00 17.63 23.35
N PRO A 594 6.26 17.25 23.05
CA PRO A 594 6.62 15.88 22.73
C PRO A 594 6.27 14.85 23.80
N GLU A 595 6.13 15.25 25.07
CA GLU A 595 5.80 14.35 26.18
C GLU A 595 4.30 14.05 26.31
N LYS A 596 3.44 14.91 25.75
CA LYS A 596 1.97 14.86 25.96
C LYS A 596 1.16 14.71 24.69
N ARG A 597 1.67 15.21 23.56
CA ARG A 597 0.94 15.26 22.30
C ARG A 597 0.59 13.87 21.77
N ILE A 598 -0.48 13.82 20.98
CA ILE A 598 -0.87 12.65 20.20
C ILE A 598 -0.64 12.97 18.73
N LEU A 599 0.12 12.11 18.04
CA LEU A 599 0.37 12.21 16.61
C LEU A 599 -0.10 10.94 15.92
N LEU A 600 -0.89 11.09 14.86
CA LEU A 600 -1.23 9.99 13.96
C LEU A 600 -0.13 9.88 12.92
N ARG A 601 0.61 8.77 12.91
CA ARG A 601 1.61 8.50 11.89
C ARG A 601 0.90 8.05 10.60
N VAL A 602 1.20 8.72 9.49
CA VAL A 602 0.73 8.32 8.17
C VAL A 602 1.56 7.13 7.71
N ASN A 603 0.89 6.04 7.35
CA ASN A 603 1.52 4.86 6.78
C ASN A 603 0.92 4.58 5.40
N MET A 604 1.71 3.92 4.56
CA MET A 604 1.31 3.53 3.21
C MET A 604 1.62 2.05 3.04
N ASP A 605 0.67 1.31 2.45
CA ASP A 605 0.92 -0.07 2.05
C ASP A 605 1.27 -0.10 0.56
N ASP A 606 2.54 -0.38 0.26
CA ASP A 606 3.06 -0.49 -1.10
C ASP A 606 2.35 -1.61 -1.89
N ASP A 607 1.87 -2.66 -1.21
CA ASP A 607 1.12 -3.74 -1.85
C ASP A 607 -0.28 -3.27 -2.30
N ALA A 608 -0.77 -2.14 -1.78
CA ALA A 608 -2.04 -1.52 -2.12
C ALA A 608 -1.88 -0.28 -3.03
N ALA A 609 -0.70 -0.04 -3.61
CA ALA A 609 -0.40 1.17 -4.38
C ALA A 609 -1.43 1.45 -5.49
N SER A 610 -1.90 0.41 -6.19
CA SER A 610 -2.87 0.58 -7.29
C SER A 610 -4.20 1.18 -6.85
N GLU A 611 -4.62 0.88 -5.63
CA GLU A 611 -5.91 1.30 -5.08
C GLU A 611 -5.78 2.60 -4.29
N LEU A 612 -4.64 2.83 -3.66
CA LEU A 612 -4.29 4.15 -3.14
C LEU A 612 -4.30 5.18 -4.27
N ASP A 613 -3.68 4.86 -5.41
CA ASP A 613 -3.72 5.70 -6.60
C ASP A 613 -5.15 5.94 -7.07
N MET A 614 -5.95 4.88 -7.20
CA MET A 614 -7.36 5.00 -7.61
C MET A 614 -8.17 5.84 -6.61
N THR A 615 -7.87 5.76 -5.31
CA THR A 615 -8.53 6.53 -4.26
C THR A 615 -8.19 8.01 -4.40
N PHE A 616 -6.92 8.35 -4.54
CA PHE A 616 -6.50 9.72 -4.82
C PHE A 616 -7.08 10.23 -6.13
N ASP A 617 -7.10 9.42 -7.19
CA ASP A 617 -7.69 9.80 -8.48
C ASP A 617 -9.20 10.06 -8.38
N THR A 618 -9.92 9.23 -7.62
CA THR A 618 -11.38 9.37 -7.45
C THR A 618 -11.72 10.59 -6.61
N LEU A 619 -11.00 10.82 -5.51
CA LEU A 619 -11.26 11.93 -4.59
C LEU A 619 -10.71 13.25 -5.13
N MET A 620 -9.52 13.25 -5.72
CA MET A 620 -8.77 14.45 -6.09
C MET A 620 -8.72 14.70 -7.60
N GLY A 621 -9.12 13.75 -8.44
CA GLY A 621 -9.12 13.87 -9.90
C GLY A 621 -10.29 14.67 -10.49
N ASP A 622 -10.32 14.77 -11.81
CA ASP A 622 -11.21 15.67 -12.55
C ASP A 622 -12.65 15.18 -12.70
N ARG A 623 -12.89 13.88 -12.58
CA ARG A 623 -14.22 13.31 -12.74
C ARG A 623 -15.10 13.48 -11.50
N VAL A 624 -16.32 13.96 -11.73
CA VAL A 624 -17.32 14.18 -10.67
C VAL A 624 -18.09 12.91 -10.33
N GLU A 625 -18.52 12.13 -11.32
CA GLU A 625 -19.37 10.95 -11.08
C GLU A 625 -18.72 9.88 -10.19
N PRO A 626 -17.47 9.43 -10.43
CA PRO A 626 -16.83 8.44 -9.56
C PRO A 626 -16.71 8.93 -8.10
N ARG A 627 -16.45 10.23 -7.92
CA ARG A 627 -16.42 10.86 -6.60
C ARG A 627 -17.81 10.87 -5.95
N ARG A 628 -18.86 11.13 -6.72
CA ARG A 628 -20.24 11.10 -6.26
C ARG A 628 -20.64 9.70 -5.79
N GLU A 629 -20.36 8.69 -6.60
CA GLU A 629 -20.56 7.27 -6.24
C GLU A 629 -19.81 6.92 -4.94
N PHE A 630 -18.56 7.36 -4.81
CA PHE A 630 -17.76 7.16 -3.60
C PHE A 630 -18.42 7.81 -2.38
N ILE A 631 -18.86 9.06 -2.48
CA ILE A 631 -19.53 9.77 -1.37
C ILE A 631 -20.85 9.08 -1.01
N GLU A 632 -21.66 8.70 -2.00
CA GLU A 632 -22.94 8.00 -1.78
C GLU A 632 -22.72 6.64 -1.05
N ALA A 633 -21.73 5.85 -1.49
CA ALA A 633 -21.40 4.57 -0.87
C ALA A 633 -20.86 4.70 0.57
N ASN A 634 -20.23 5.84 0.88
CA ASN A 634 -19.61 6.12 2.17
C ASN A 634 -20.40 7.10 3.05
N ALA A 635 -21.63 7.46 2.66
CA ALA A 635 -22.44 8.47 3.35
C ALA A 635 -22.70 8.15 4.83
N LYS A 636 -22.74 6.86 5.19
CA LYS A 636 -22.90 6.38 6.57
C LYS A 636 -21.77 6.80 7.53
N TYR A 637 -20.61 7.18 7.01
CA TYR A 637 -19.47 7.62 7.82
C TYR A 637 -19.53 9.12 8.17
N VAL A 638 -20.47 9.87 7.59
CA VAL A 638 -20.61 11.30 7.85
C VAL A 638 -21.28 11.51 9.21
N GLN A 639 -20.50 11.94 10.20
CA GLN A 639 -20.99 12.28 11.53
C GLN A 639 -21.40 13.76 11.67
N ASN A 640 -20.78 14.66 10.90
CA ASN A 640 -21.05 16.10 10.91
C ASN A 640 -21.27 16.58 9.46
N LEU A 641 -22.48 17.03 9.16
CA LEU A 641 -22.82 17.73 7.92
C LEU A 641 -22.97 19.21 8.27
N ASP A 642 -22.11 20.06 7.72
CA ASP A 642 -22.42 21.50 7.64
C ASP A 642 -23.51 21.65 6.57
N ILE A 643 -24.74 21.89 7.01
CA ILE A 643 -25.92 22.14 6.15
C ILE A 643 -26.02 23.63 5.85
#